data_AF-A0A1V2DR85-F1
#
_entry.id   AF-A0A1V2DR85-F1
#
_cell.length_a   1.000
_cell.length_b   1.000
_cell.length_c   1.000
_cell.angle_alpha   90.00
_cell.angle_beta   90.00
_cell.angle_gamma   90.00
#
_symmetry.space_group_name_H-M   'P 1'
#
loop_
_entity.id
_entity.type
_entity.pdbx_description
1 polymer ?
#
loop_
_entity_poly.entity_id
_entity_poly.type
_entity_poly.pdbx_seq_one_letter_code
_entity_poly.pdbx_strand_id
1 'polypeptide(L)'
;MKAVRYLLIAIVAIVMLAVLAVAIAMAVIDPNDYKPQIEQAVERQTRLDLQLEGDIGWSLLPLGLELNDVNATLEGQRFVALRQLVAQVDLWSLITLSPRVHTFVLDGLEANLEVNAQGEGNWTRIMKPESGAPAAATETTAGTDTPVEETGERRPLDFNVENVEIRDARVHYRDPAAGQSVTLDGFSLTASDITLGSEFPLAIQFQVSTTNPDLTVEGHIDARLAVNEALNDFTASQLQATFDLTGEPFAGKTVRAELSGATQVNLAAETARLSNLKASLADLTLTTDLNIQGFGDNAALNGSLAIQEFSLKNLLSALGQAPIDTRDNDVLNALALSTDIGGAAGKVALNNLTLRLDDTRFQGGGRYTLADGALVFRLQGDRLDADRYLPPEPTATDDTPNTEATATARSASEDAELLPLETLRSLRLDIDFGLSQLVISHLTIDDLKASLLARNGVLKLDEFGGKLYQGGFTANATLDARSDTPSWNLASSVTDVQALPLLQDLADMDLLAGGANLELKLNSRGNRLSTLRENADGQVRFNLAQGEFRRMNLTHMACQGIALVNQESLTTTDWGSTTPFNDMNGTLVIKGNTLNNTQLVASLAGMKLEGQGTVDLARSHLDYEAGLRIVGEVHRDPACRVTEYVENVVIPVECRGNFTEDPAGLCSFDGSRFRDTLKTIAANAAKAKAKKELEKARSKAEDKVKEKLEDTLGDKLKGLFQ
;
A
#
# COMPACT_ATOMS: atom_id res chain seq x y z
N MET A 1 -79.28 47.19 14.10
CA MET A 1 -78.62 47.83 12.93
C MET A 1 -77.82 49.11 13.24
N LYS A 2 -78.22 49.98 14.20
CA LYS A 2 -77.45 51.22 14.52
C LYS A 2 -76.08 50.95 15.17
N ALA A 3 -75.97 49.99 16.09
CA ALA A 3 -74.72 49.62 16.75
C ALA A 3 -73.65 49.09 15.77
N VAL A 4 -74.04 48.25 14.80
CA VAL A 4 -73.15 47.73 13.75
C VAL A 4 -72.63 48.87 12.85
N ARG A 5 -73.46 49.88 12.56
CA ARG A 5 -73.05 51.06 11.78
C ARG A 5 -72.05 51.94 12.53
N TYR A 6 -72.25 52.20 13.82
CA TYR A 6 -71.30 52.96 14.64
C TYR A 6 -70.00 52.18 14.90
N LEU A 7 -70.08 50.86 15.05
CA LEU A 7 -68.91 49.97 15.12
C LEU A 7 -68.10 50.02 13.82
N LEU A 8 -68.76 49.93 12.66
CA LEU A 8 -68.10 50.05 11.35
C LEU A 8 -67.45 51.43 11.15
N ILE A 9 -68.14 52.51 11.51
CA ILE A 9 -67.58 53.87 11.43
C ILE A 9 -66.39 54.02 12.37
N ALA A 10 -66.45 53.47 13.59
CA ALA A 10 -65.35 53.49 14.53
C ALA A 10 -64.14 52.70 14.02
N ILE A 11 -64.36 51.52 13.44
CA ILE A 11 -63.30 50.70 12.82
C ILE A 11 -62.66 51.45 11.65
N VAL A 12 -63.47 52.01 10.73
CA VAL A 12 -62.94 52.78 9.59
C VAL A 12 -62.20 54.04 10.05
N ALA A 13 -62.70 54.73 11.09
CA ALA A 13 -62.03 55.90 11.66
C ALA A 13 -60.68 55.53 12.30
N ILE A 14 -60.61 54.41 13.03
CA ILE A 14 -59.36 53.91 13.62
C ILE A 14 -58.37 53.51 12.52
N VAL A 15 -58.82 52.83 11.47
CA VAL A 15 -57.98 52.46 10.32
C VAL A 15 -57.47 53.71 9.60
N MET A 16 -58.32 54.71 9.35
CA MET A 16 -57.90 55.99 8.77
C MET A 16 -56.89 56.74 9.65
N LEU A 17 -57.07 56.71 10.97
CA LEU A 17 -56.18 57.37 11.93
C LEU A 17 -54.82 56.65 11.99
N ALA A 18 -54.81 55.31 11.93
CA ALA A 18 -53.60 54.51 11.82
C ALA A 18 -52.85 54.80 10.51
N VAL A 19 -53.55 54.83 9.37
CA VAL A 19 -52.99 55.20 8.06
C VAL A 19 -52.42 56.62 8.09
N LEU A 20 -53.12 57.57 8.73
CA LEU A 20 -52.65 58.95 8.87
C LEU A 20 -51.42 59.05 9.79
N ALA A 21 -51.41 58.36 10.93
CA ALA A 21 -50.27 58.32 11.84
C ALA A 21 -49.03 57.72 11.16
N VAL A 22 -49.23 56.66 10.37
CA VAL A 22 -48.19 56.06 9.54
C VAL A 22 -47.69 57.04 8.47
N ALA A 23 -48.60 57.71 7.74
CA ALA A 23 -48.23 58.72 6.75
C ALA A 23 -47.45 59.89 7.37
N ILE A 24 -47.78 60.30 8.60
CA ILE A 24 -47.03 61.30 9.36
C ILE A 24 -45.65 60.77 9.76
N ALA A 25 -45.56 59.53 10.26
CA ALA A 25 -44.27 58.92 10.59
C ALA A 25 -43.36 58.86 9.34
N MET A 26 -43.92 58.53 8.17
CA MET A 26 -43.18 58.55 6.90
C MET A 26 -42.70 59.93 6.46
N ALA A 27 -43.45 60.97 6.79
CA ALA A 27 -43.12 62.34 6.39
C ALA A 27 -42.17 63.03 7.37
N VAL A 28 -42.05 62.54 8.61
CA VAL A 28 -41.27 63.17 9.69
C VAL A 28 -39.92 62.47 9.91
N ILE A 29 -39.81 61.17 9.61
CA ILE A 29 -38.59 60.39 9.82
C ILE A 29 -38.01 60.03 8.45
N ASP A 30 -36.95 60.72 8.03
CA ASP A 30 -36.14 60.33 6.86
C ASP A 30 -34.97 59.45 7.33
N PRO A 31 -34.90 58.16 6.95
CA PRO A 31 -33.79 57.28 7.30
C PRO A 31 -32.43 57.82 6.84
N ASN A 32 -32.39 58.64 5.79
CA ASN A 32 -31.16 59.16 5.21
C ASN A 32 -30.48 60.23 6.09
N ASP A 33 -31.21 60.89 7.00
CA ASP A 33 -30.64 61.85 7.96
C ASP A 33 -29.66 61.18 8.95
N TYR A 34 -29.77 59.85 9.10
CA TYR A 34 -28.95 59.07 10.03
C TYR A 34 -27.66 58.52 9.41
N LYS A 35 -27.45 58.63 8.08
CA LYS A 35 -26.25 58.09 7.39
C LYS A 35 -24.94 58.48 8.09
N PRO A 36 -24.64 59.77 8.39
CA PRO A 36 -23.35 60.15 8.98
C PRO A 36 -23.14 59.56 10.38
N GLN A 37 -24.23 59.30 11.11
CA GLN A 37 -24.19 58.76 12.46
C GLN A 37 -23.90 57.26 12.43
N ILE A 38 -24.48 56.55 11.45
CA ILE A 38 -24.24 55.13 11.19
C ILE A 38 -22.79 54.92 10.73
N GLU A 39 -22.34 55.69 9.74
CA GLU A 39 -20.96 55.64 9.22
C GLU A 39 -19.94 55.85 10.35
N GLN A 40 -20.12 56.91 11.13
CA GLN A 40 -19.24 57.21 12.27
C GLN A 40 -19.32 56.17 13.39
N ALA A 41 -20.48 55.58 13.65
CA ALA A 41 -20.63 54.52 14.64
C ALA A 41 -19.87 53.24 14.21
N VAL A 42 -19.99 52.88 12.93
CA VAL A 42 -19.29 51.73 12.34
C VAL A 42 -17.78 51.97 12.34
N GLU A 43 -17.32 53.15 11.93
CA GLU A 43 -15.89 53.52 11.95
C GLU A 43 -15.30 53.40 13.36
N ARG A 44 -15.97 53.96 14.38
CA ARG A 44 -15.51 53.90 15.78
C ARG A 44 -15.40 52.47 16.33
N GLN A 45 -16.33 51.59 15.97
CA GLN A 45 -16.40 50.24 16.53
C GLN A 45 -15.57 49.23 15.75
N THR A 46 -15.48 49.39 14.43
CA THR A 46 -14.92 48.38 13.53
C THR A 46 -13.62 48.81 12.85
N ARG A 47 -13.31 50.11 12.85
CA ARG A 47 -12.24 50.75 12.04
C ARG A 47 -12.47 50.68 10.52
N LEU A 48 -13.67 50.32 10.09
CA LEU A 48 -14.08 50.39 8.69
C LEU A 48 -14.62 51.79 8.39
N ASP A 49 -14.06 52.44 7.37
CA ASP A 49 -14.64 53.66 6.82
C ASP A 49 -15.82 53.26 5.93
N LEU A 50 -17.01 53.31 6.52
CA LEU A 50 -18.28 52.98 5.87
C LEU A 50 -18.81 54.19 5.12
N GLN A 51 -19.23 53.99 3.88
CA GLN A 51 -19.81 54.98 2.99
C GLN A 51 -21.15 54.45 2.48
N LEU A 52 -22.24 55.14 2.81
CA LEU A 52 -23.60 54.81 2.38
C LEU A 52 -23.96 55.65 1.16
N GLU A 53 -23.52 55.21 -0.03
CA GLU A 53 -23.64 55.97 -1.28
C GLU A 53 -25.09 56.02 -1.79
N GLY A 54 -25.84 54.92 -1.63
CA GLY A 54 -27.25 54.81 -1.99
C GLY A 54 -28.21 55.19 -0.86
N ASP A 55 -29.50 55.32 -1.19
CA ASP A 55 -30.54 55.71 -0.23
C ASP A 55 -30.93 54.56 0.70
N ILE A 56 -31.19 54.91 1.97
CA ILE A 56 -31.77 53.99 2.96
C ILE A 56 -33.28 53.98 2.74
N GLY A 57 -33.77 52.88 2.18
CA GLY A 57 -35.20 52.58 2.06
C GLY A 57 -35.76 52.03 3.36
N TRP A 58 -37.07 52.13 3.51
CA TRP A 58 -37.79 51.49 4.59
C TRP A 58 -39.16 51.00 4.07
N SER A 59 -39.58 49.84 4.57
CA SER A 59 -40.88 49.24 4.28
C SER A 59 -41.67 49.11 5.57
N LEU A 60 -43.00 49.10 5.49
CA LEU A 60 -43.92 49.03 6.63
C LEU A 60 -44.70 47.71 6.72
N LEU A 61 -44.75 46.95 5.63
CA LEU A 61 -45.49 45.68 5.55
C LEU A 61 -44.72 44.68 4.67
N PRO A 62 -43.85 43.83 5.24
CA PRO A 62 -43.36 43.81 6.63
C PRO A 62 -42.47 45.04 6.95
N LEU A 63 -42.27 45.36 8.24
CA LEU A 63 -41.42 46.49 8.63
C LEU A 63 -39.96 46.13 8.36
N GLY A 64 -39.21 46.97 7.66
CA GLY A 64 -37.80 46.69 7.40
C GLY A 64 -37.00 47.87 6.90
N LEU A 65 -35.69 47.69 6.92
CA LEU A 65 -34.72 48.62 6.36
C LEU A 65 -34.09 48.01 5.11
N GLU A 66 -33.86 48.86 4.13
CA GLU A 66 -33.18 48.53 2.89
C GLU A 66 -32.00 49.48 2.73
N LEU A 67 -30.78 48.94 2.68
CA LEU A 67 -29.57 49.72 2.39
C LEU A 67 -29.17 49.46 0.95
N ASN A 68 -28.95 50.52 0.18
CA ASN A 68 -28.49 50.45 -1.20
C ASN A 68 -27.07 51.01 -1.32
N ASP A 69 -26.25 50.41 -2.18
CA ASP A 69 -24.89 50.84 -2.54
C ASP A 69 -24.03 51.20 -1.30
N VAL A 70 -23.71 50.16 -0.53
CA VAL A 70 -22.86 50.26 0.66
C VAL A 70 -21.42 49.94 0.27
N ASN A 71 -20.48 50.81 0.62
CA ASN A 71 -19.06 50.61 0.41
C ASN A 71 -18.30 50.78 1.73
N ALA A 72 -17.32 49.93 1.99
CA ALA A 72 -16.49 50.00 3.18
C ALA A 72 -15.02 49.86 2.79
N THR A 73 -14.22 50.83 3.22
CA THR A 73 -12.76 50.80 3.02
C THR A 73 -12.03 50.51 4.32
N LEU A 74 -10.89 49.85 4.20
CA LEU A 74 -9.95 49.62 5.29
C LEU A 74 -8.60 50.19 4.85
N GLU A 75 -8.10 51.19 5.58
CA GLU A 75 -6.83 51.88 5.26
C GLU A 75 -6.79 52.45 3.82
N GLY A 76 -7.92 52.95 3.33
CA GLY A 76 -8.04 53.56 2.00
C GLY A 76 -8.13 52.55 0.84
N GLN A 77 -8.19 51.25 1.12
CA GLN A 77 -8.45 50.20 0.13
C GLN A 77 -9.87 49.66 0.30
N ARG A 78 -10.54 49.36 -0.82
CA ARG A 78 -11.88 48.77 -0.81
C ARG A 78 -11.84 47.39 -0.17
N PHE A 79 -12.51 47.24 0.96
CA PHE A 79 -12.55 45.99 1.73
C PHE A 79 -13.83 45.23 1.41
N VAL A 80 -14.98 45.90 1.52
CA VAL A 80 -16.30 45.33 1.25
C VAL A 80 -17.11 46.31 0.42
N ALA A 81 -17.88 45.81 -0.53
CA ALA A 81 -18.97 46.54 -1.15
C ALA A 81 -20.22 45.66 -1.21
N LEU A 82 -21.39 46.28 -1.24
CA LEU A 82 -22.66 45.59 -1.20
C LEU A 82 -23.69 46.41 -1.96
N ARG A 83 -24.37 45.78 -2.93
CA ARG A 83 -25.38 46.46 -3.75
C ARG A 83 -26.66 46.71 -2.97
N GLN A 84 -27.13 45.70 -2.25
CA GLN A 84 -28.37 45.79 -1.48
C GLN A 84 -28.31 44.92 -0.22
N LEU A 85 -28.80 45.47 0.89
CA LEU A 85 -29.13 44.74 2.11
C LEU A 85 -30.60 44.98 2.45
N VAL A 86 -31.39 43.93 2.58
CA VAL A 86 -32.77 44.02 3.07
C VAL A 86 -32.86 43.26 4.40
N ALA A 87 -33.27 43.95 5.45
CA ALA A 87 -33.55 43.36 6.75
C ALA A 87 -34.97 43.73 7.19
N GLN A 88 -35.85 42.74 7.22
CA GLN A 88 -37.25 42.89 7.58
C GLN A 88 -37.56 42.12 8.87
N VAL A 89 -38.41 42.72 9.70
CA VAL A 89 -38.94 42.15 10.94
C VAL A 89 -40.46 41.96 10.81
N ASP A 90 -40.98 40.91 11.46
CA ASP A 90 -42.40 40.62 11.42
C ASP A 90 -43.22 41.68 12.19
N LEU A 91 -44.31 42.18 11.59
CA LEU A 91 -45.10 43.27 12.19
C LEU A 91 -45.81 42.84 13.49
N TRP A 92 -46.31 41.61 13.55
CA TRP A 92 -47.00 41.11 14.74
C TRP A 92 -46.02 40.91 15.91
N SER A 93 -44.80 40.50 15.59
CA SER A 93 -43.69 40.33 16.54
C SER A 93 -43.33 41.63 17.28
N LEU A 94 -43.49 42.78 16.63
CA LEU A 94 -43.28 44.10 17.24
C LEU A 94 -44.42 44.47 18.19
N ILE A 95 -45.67 44.10 17.85
CA ILE A 95 -46.84 44.32 18.71
C ILE A 95 -46.73 43.46 19.99
N THR A 96 -46.18 42.25 19.89
CA THR A 96 -45.94 41.36 21.04
C THR A 96 -44.62 41.63 21.78
N LEU A 97 -43.85 42.66 21.38
CA LEU A 97 -42.54 43.02 21.94
C LEU A 97 -41.50 41.89 21.90
N SER A 98 -41.59 41.03 20.88
CA SER A 98 -40.69 39.89 20.66
C SER A 98 -40.21 39.89 19.20
N PRO A 99 -39.28 40.79 18.81
CA PRO A 99 -38.92 41.01 17.41
C PRO A 99 -38.39 39.72 16.76
N ARG A 100 -38.94 39.37 15.61
CA ARG A 100 -38.54 38.20 14.80
C ARG A 100 -38.10 38.64 13.42
N VAL A 101 -37.04 38.03 12.91
CA VAL A 101 -36.53 38.27 11.55
C VAL A 101 -37.52 37.63 10.57
N HIS A 102 -38.03 38.41 9.63
CA HIS A 102 -38.96 37.94 8.61
C HIS A 102 -38.24 37.63 7.30
N THR A 103 -37.41 38.56 6.81
CA THR A 103 -36.64 38.39 5.59
C THR A 103 -35.26 39.01 5.74
N PHE A 104 -34.24 38.31 5.26
CA PHE A 104 -32.87 38.80 5.18
C PHE A 104 -32.34 38.56 3.77
N VAL A 105 -32.03 39.63 3.03
CA VAL A 105 -31.46 39.55 1.68
C VAL A 105 -30.14 40.32 1.64
N LEU A 106 -29.11 39.67 1.11
CA LEU A 106 -27.80 40.25 0.83
C LEU A 106 -27.50 40.08 -0.67
N ASP A 107 -27.52 41.16 -1.46
CA ASP A 107 -27.28 41.12 -2.91
C ASP A 107 -25.98 41.81 -3.30
N GLY A 108 -25.17 41.11 -4.10
CA GLY A 108 -23.95 41.65 -4.71
C GLY A 108 -22.87 42.01 -3.69
N LEU A 109 -22.70 41.21 -2.64
CA LEU A 109 -21.58 41.36 -1.71
C LEU A 109 -20.26 41.12 -2.44
N GLU A 110 -19.33 42.05 -2.36
CA GLU A 110 -17.96 41.88 -2.84
C GLU A 110 -17.01 42.11 -1.66
N ALA A 111 -16.15 41.14 -1.35
CA ALA A 111 -15.17 41.25 -0.27
C ALA A 111 -13.75 40.95 -0.76
N ASN A 112 -12.78 41.77 -0.33
CA ASN A 112 -11.37 41.64 -0.66
C ASN A 112 -10.56 41.33 0.59
N LEU A 113 -10.11 40.09 0.70
CA LEU A 113 -9.32 39.54 1.79
C LEU A 113 -7.86 39.40 1.35
N GLU A 114 -6.95 40.08 2.03
CA GLU A 114 -5.53 40.03 1.70
C GLU A 114 -4.68 39.72 2.93
N VAL A 115 -3.74 38.79 2.78
CA VAL A 115 -2.72 38.45 3.78
C VAL A 115 -1.43 39.19 3.45
N ASN A 116 -0.87 39.91 4.42
CA ASN A 116 0.39 40.62 4.22
C ASN A 116 1.61 39.68 4.36
N ALA A 117 2.81 40.23 4.14
CA ALA A 117 4.07 39.48 4.24
C ALA A 117 4.36 38.91 5.66
N GLN A 118 3.66 39.39 6.69
CA GLN A 118 3.75 38.91 8.07
C GLN A 118 2.73 37.81 8.38
N GLY A 119 1.92 37.38 7.40
CA GLY A 119 0.87 36.39 7.59
C GLY A 119 -0.40 36.95 8.25
N GLU A 120 -0.52 38.27 8.42
CA GLU A 120 -1.70 38.91 8.99
C GLU A 120 -2.69 39.33 7.90
N GLY A 121 -3.92 38.81 7.98
CA GLY A 121 -5.03 39.21 7.12
C GLY A 121 -5.54 40.61 7.41
N ASN A 122 -5.98 41.35 6.38
CA ASN A 122 -6.61 42.66 6.53
C ASN A 122 -7.86 42.62 7.44
N TRP A 123 -8.68 41.57 7.35
CA TRP A 123 -9.86 41.37 8.20
C TRP A 123 -9.54 41.24 9.71
N THR A 124 -8.34 40.79 10.08
CA THR A 124 -7.96 40.65 11.50
C THR A 124 -7.84 41.99 12.23
N ARG A 125 -7.77 43.09 11.48
CA ARG A 125 -7.70 44.46 11.98
C ARG A 125 -9.08 45.07 12.17
N ILE A 126 -10.15 44.34 11.91
CA ILE A 126 -11.50 44.76 12.26
C ILE A 126 -11.71 44.47 13.75
N MET A 127 -12.19 45.46 14.51
CA MET A 127 -12.53 45.30 15.93
C MET A 127 -11.39 44.81 16.86
N LYS A 128 -10.09 45.05 16.58
CA LYS A 128 -9.05 44.79 17.62
C LYS A 128 -9.25 45.78 18.78
N PRO A 129 -9.37 45.32 20.05
CA PRO A 129 -9.34 46.23 21.19
C PRO A 129 -8.00 46.98 21.20
N GLU A 130 -8.03 48.27 21.55
CA GLU A 130 -6.81 49.04 21.74
C GLU A 130 -5.91 48.33 22.77
N SER A 131 -4.78 47.78 22.32
CA SER A 131 -3.72 47.32 23.20
C SER A 131 -3.04 48.56 23.80
N GLY A 132 -3.64 49.10 24.86
CA GLY A 132 -3.20 50.36 25.46
C GLY A 132 -3.85 50.75 26.80
N ALA A 133 -4.66 49.89 27.41
CA ALA A 133 -5.13 50.12 28.79
C ALA A 133 -4.37 49.17 29.74
N PRO A 134 -3.64 49.68 30.75
CA PRO A 134 -2.97 48.82 31.71
C PRO A 134 -4.02 48.00 32.48
N ALA A 135 -3.79 46.70 32.54
CA ALA A 135 -4.49 45.80 33.44
C ALA A 135 -4.27 46.26 34.89
N ALA A 136 -5.25 46.99 35.43
CA ALA A 136 -5.38 47.16 36.85
C ALA A 136 -5.96 45.85 37.41
N ALA A 137 -5.08 45.04 37.96
CA ALA A 137 -5.46 44.07 38.98
C ALA A 137 -6.18 44.83 40.11
N THR A 138 -7.37 44.39 40.48
CA THR A 138 -7.80 44.48 41.87
C THR A 138 -8.60 43.23 42.20
N GLU A 139 -8.09 42.57 43.23
CA GLU A 139 -8.58 41.35 43.84
C GLU A 139 -10.02 41.49 44.35
N THR A 140 -10.72 40.37 44.27
CA THR A 140 -11.53 39.77 45.35
C THR A 140 -12.15 40.74 46.38
N THR A 141 -13.47 40.87 46.33
CA THR A 141 -14.27 40.82 47.56
C THR A 141 -15.41 39.84 47.36
N ALA A 142 -15.34 38.77 48.14
CA ALA A 142 -16.47 37.89 48.40
C ALA A 142 -17.58 38.69 49.08
N GLY A 143 -18.76 38.68 48.47
CA GLY A 143 -20.02 39.12 49.05
C GLY A 143 -21.02 37.99 48.92
N THR A 144 -21.24 37.29 50.03
CA THR A 144 -22.38 36.39 50.25
C THR A 144 -23.67 37.17 50.02
N ASP A 145 -24.56 36.70 49.14
CA ASP A 145 -25.99 36.68 49.41
C ASP A 145 -26.78 35.86 48.37
N THR A 146 -27.48 34.86 48.89
CA THR A 146 -28.76 34.26 48.47
C THR A 146 -28.92 33.72 47.04
N PRO A 147 -29.25 32.42 46.86
CA PRO A 147 -29.70 31.91 45.57
C PRO A 147 -31.10 32.49 45.27
N VAL A 148 -31.17 33.41 44.31
CA VAL A 148 -32.43 33.70 43.66
C VAL A 148 -32.72 32.51 42.76
N GLU A 149 -33.69 31.69 43.15
CA GLU A 149 -34.42 30.81 42.24
C GLU A 149 -35.07 31.70 41.16
N GLU A 150 -34.37 31.94 40.06
CA GLU A 150 -35.03 32.28 38.81
C GLU A 150 -35.70 31.01 38.27
N THR A 151 -36.93 30.79 38.72
CA THR A 151 -37.95 30.07 37.97
C THR A 151 -38.36 30.90 36.76
N GLY A 152 -37.40 31.16 35.87
CA GLY A 152 -37.67 31.57 34.51
C GLY A 152 -37.77 30.31 33.67
N GLU A 153 -38.99 29.84 33.39
CA GLU A 153 -39.21 28.96 32.25
C GLU A 153 -38.52 29.61 31.04
N ARG A 154 -37.42 29.02 30.57
CA ARG A 154 -36.80 29.39 29.30
C ARG A 154 -37.84 29.12 28.22
N ARG A 155 -38.61 30.15 27.86
CA ARG A 155 -39.53 30.06 26.73
C ARG A 155 -38.72 29.62 25.50
N PRO A 156 -39.16 28.58 24.78
CA PRO A 156 -38.49 28.16 23.56
C PRO A 156 -38.34 29.37 22.63
N LEU A 157 -37.16 29.52 22.05
CA LEU A 157 -36.87 30.60 21.12
C LEU A 157 -37.70 30.35 19.87
N ASP A 158 -38.75 31.13 19.65
CA ASP A 158 -39.60 31.01 18.46
C ASP A 158 -38.89 31.69 17.27
N PHE A 159 -38.06 30.92 16.58
CA PHE A 159 -37.27 31.35 15.42
C PHE A 159 -37.97 30.91 14.14
N ASN A 160 -38.75 31.82 13.58
CA ASN A 160 -39.42 31.66 12.28
C ASN A 160 -38.94 32.76 11.34
N VAL A 161 -38.25 32.37 10.27
CA VAL A 161 -37.73 33.28 9.23
C VAL A 161 -38.31 32.85 7.90
N GLU A 162 -39.01 33.74 7.20
CA GLU A 162 -39.68 33.40 5.94
C GLU A 162 -38.69 33.23 4.79
N ASN A 163 -37.68 34.09 4.70
CA ASN A 163 -36.68 34.02 3.64
C ASN A 163 -35.29 34.51 4.10
N VAL A 164 -34.26 33.70 3.85
CA VAL A 164 -32.85 34.09 3.95
C VAL A 164 -32.21 33.88 2.59
N GLU A 165 -31.68 34.96 2.02
CA GLU A 165 -31.16 34.95 0.67
C GLU A 165 -29.84 35.70 0.55
N ILE A 166 -28.85 35.07 -0.06
CA ILE A 166 -27.61 35.69 -0.51
C ILE A 166 -27.57 35.54 -2.03
N ARG A 167 -27.34 36.63 -2.76
CA ARG A 167 -27.30 36.67 -4.22
C ARG A 167 -25.97 37.20 -4.71
N ASP A 168 -25.36 36.50 -5.66
CA ASP A 168 -24.20 36.98 -6.43
C ASP A 168 -23.06 37.51 -5.55
N ALA A 169 -22.76 36.82 -4.46
CA ALA A 169 -21.67 37.20 -3.57
C ALA A 169 -20.32 36.74 -4.16
N ARG A 170 -19.32 37.62 -4.04
CA ARG A 170 -17.96 37.44 -4.52
C ARG A 170 -16.96 37.71 -3.41
N VAL A 171 -16.01 36.81 -3.22
CA VAL A 171 -14.92 36.98 -2.26
C VAL A 171 -13.60 36.71 -2.96
N HIS A 172 -12.74 37.71 -2.97
CA HIS A 172 -11.37 37.57 -3.44
C HIS A 172 -10.45 37.41 -2.24
N TYR A 173 -9.73 36.31 -2.18
CA TYR A 173 -8.67 36.05 -1.23
C TYR A 173 -7.32 36.07 -1.94
N ARG A 174 -6.35 36.79 -1.39
CA ARG A 174 -4.98 36.85 -1.91
C ARG A 174 -3.97 36.69 -0.79
N ASP A 175 -3.04 35.76 -1.02
CA ASP A 175 -1.82 35.59 -0.23
C ASP A 175 -0.61 35.74 -1.18
N PRO A 176 -0.01 36.93 -1.26
CA PRO A 176 1.16 37.17 -2.10
C PRO A 176 2.39 36.38 -1.67
N ALA A 177 2.52 36.01 -0.39
CA ALA A 177 3.67 35.28 0.13
C ALA A 177 3.63 33.81 -0.32
N ALA A 178 2.45 33.20 -0.34
CA ALA A 178 2.22 31.86 -0.89
C ALA A 178 2.06 31.83 -2.42
N GLY A 179 1.93 33.00 -3.08
CA GLY A 179 1.58 33.10 -4.50
C GLY A 179 0.18 32.57 -4.82
N GLN A 180 -0.71 32.55 -3.82
CA GLN A 180 -2.04 31.98 -3.91
C GLN A 180 -3.10 33.08 -4.07
N SER A 181 -3.99 32.92 -5.04
CA SER A 181 -5.23 33.70 -5.15
C SER A 181 -6.39 32.72 -5.23
N VAL A 182 -7.44 32.98 -4.44
CA VAL A 182 -8.69 32.21 -4.44
C VAL A 182 -9.82 33.19 -4.67
N THR A 183 -10.71 32.90 -5.61
CA THR A 183 -11.93 33.69 -5.84
C THR A 183 -13.14 32.80 -5.68
N LEU A 184 -14.01 33.15 -4.74
CA LEU A 184 -15.39 32.69 -4.69
C LEU A 184 -16.23 33.64 -5.54
N ASP A 185 -16.91 33.13 -6.55
CA ASP A 185 -17.75 33.88 -7.48
C ASP A 185 -19.18 33.32 -7.48
N GLY A 186 -20.14 34.18 -7.81
CA GLY A 186 -21.55 33.81 -7.96
C GLY A 186 -22.16 33.10 -6.75
N PHE A 187 -21.60 33.26 -5.54
CA PHE A 187 -22.11 32.56 -4.37
C PHE A 187 -23.54 33.01 -4.10
N SER A 188 -24.46 32.05 -4.14
CA SER A 188 -25.86 32.30 -3.81
C SER A 188 -26.35 31.23 -2.84
N LEU A 189 -27.17 31.65 -1.90
CA LEU A 189 -27.79 30.80 -0.88
C LEU A 189 -29.25 31.21 -0.75
N THR A 190 -30.14 30.23 -0.73
CA THR A 190 -31.57 30.45 -0.52
C THR A 190 -32.09 29.45 0.50
N ALA A 191 -32.72 29.95 1.55
CA ALA A 191 -33.44 29.15 2.53
C ALA A 191 -34.78 29.83 2.84
N SER A 192 -35.88 29.10 2.64
CA SER A 192 -37.25 29.61 2.81
C SER A 192 -37.97 28.88 3.93
N ASP A 193 -38.98 29.50 4.53
CA ASP A 193 -39.88 28.89 5.53
C ASP A 193 -39.13 28.27 6.73
N ILE A 194 -38.04 28.90 7.18
CA ILE A 194 -37.19 28.41 8.26
C ILE A 194 -37.98 28.44 9.56
N THR A 195 -38.37 27.26 10.04
CA THR A 195 -39.17 27.08 11.26
C THR A 195 -38.57 25.96 12.09
N LEU A 196 -38.26 26.23 13.37
CA LEU A 196 -37.77 25.17 14.26
C LEU A 196 -38.80 24.05 14.41
N GLY A 197 -38.33 22.80 14.43
CA GLY A 197 -39.16 21.59 14.51
C GLY A 197 -39.77 21.13 13.18
N SER A 198 -39.59 21.86 12.08
CA SER A 198 -40.07 21.50 10.74
C SER A 198 -38.92 21.45 9.72
N GLU A 199 -39.13 20.75 8.60
CA GLU A 199 -38.17 20.72 7.50
C GLU A 199 -38.34 21.92 6.56
N PHE A 200 -37.23 22.55 6.18
CA PHE A 200 -37.17 23.66 5.23
C PHE A 200 -36.10 23.42 4.14
N PRO A 201 -36.30 23.90 2.90
CA PRO A 201 -35.33 23.73 1.82
C PRO A 201 -34.13 24.67 1.99
N LEU A 202 -32.95 24.19 1.59
CA LEU A 202 -31.72 24.96 1.44
C LEU A 202 -31.14 24.68 0.05
N ALA A 203 -30.86 25.73 -0.71
CA ALA A 203 -30.13 25.66 -1.97
C ALA A 203 -28.89 26.56 -1.89
N ILE A 204 -27.74 26.05 -2.34
CA ILE A 204 -26.47 26.77 -2.43
C ILE A 204 -25.89 26.56 -3.82
N GLN A 205 -25.34 27.61 -4.40
CA GLN A 205 -24.55 27.57 -5.63
C GLN A 205 -23.31 28.44 -5.48
N PHE A 206 -22.19 28.01 -6.06
CA PHE A 206 -20.96 28.77 -6.03
C PHE A 206 -19.98 28.34 -7.12
N GLN A 207 -19.03 29.22 -7.44
CA GLN A 207 -17.84 28.88 -8.20
C GLN A 207 -16.61 29.30 -7.40
N VAL A 208 -15.66 28.39 -7.16
CA VAL A 208 -14.38 28.71 -6.53
C VAL A 208 -13.28 28.49 -7.56
N SER A 209 -12.44 29.50 -7.80
CA SER A 209 -11.24 29.40 -8.63
C SER A 209 -9.97 29.66 -7.84
N THR A 210 -8.91 28.90 -8.10
CA THR A 210 -7.58 29.05 -7.50
C THR A 210 -6.52 29.20 -8.59
N THR A 211 -5.44 29.93 -8.32
CA THR A 211 -4.37 30.17 -9.33
C THR A 211 -3.13 29.30 -9.16
N ASN A 212 -2.99 28.57 -8.05
CA ASN A 212 -1.86 27.66 -7.80
C ASN A 212 -2.29 26.52 -6.85
N PRO A 213 -2.62 25.32 -7.37
CA PRO A 213 -2.75 25.01 -8.81
C PRO A 213 -3.93 25.76 -9.44
N ASP A 214 -3.94 25.87 -10.77
CA ASP A 214 -5.12 26.34 -11.51
C ASP A 214 -6.25 25.31 -11.36
N LEU A 215 -7.31 25.67 -10.64
CA LEU A 215 -8.44 24.80 -10.34
C LEU A 215 -9.71 25.64 -10.19
N THR A 216 -10.76 25.25 -10.89
CA THR A 216 -12.11 25.80 -10.77
C THR A 216 -13.05 24.70 -10.28
N VAL A 217 -13.89 25.03 -9.30
CA VAL A 217 -14.89 24.16 -8.68
C VAL A 217 -16.24 24.87 -8.77
N GLU A 218 -17.14 24.35 -9.59
CA GLU A 218 -18.54 24.78 -9.63
C GLU A 218 -19.37 23.84 -8.77
N GLY A 219 -20.02 24.38 -7.74
CA GLY A 219 -20.77 23.60 -6.76
C GLY A 219 -22.25 23.97 -6.74
N HIS A 220 -23.11 22.96 -6.70
CA HIS A 220 -24.53 23.09 -6.42
C HIS A 220 -24.91 22.14 -5.29
N ILE A 221 -25.65 22.61 -4.29
CA ILE A 221 -26.06 21.84 -3.11
C ILE A 221 -27.53 22.11 -2.83
N ASP A 222 -28.35 21.07 -2.85
CA ASP A 222 -29.72 21.07 -2.39
C ASP A 222 -29.87 20.15 -1.17
N ALA A 223 -30.60 20.60 -0.16
CA ALA A 223 -30.96 19.79 0.99
C ALA A 223 -32.28 20.25 1.60
N ARG A 224 -32.92 19.38 2.39
CA ARG A 224 -33.95 19.76 3.34
C ARG A 224 -33.37 19.71 4.74
N LEU A 225 -33.38 20.82 5.45
CA LEU A 225 -32.84 20.93 6.80
C LEU A 225 -33.97 20.93 7.82
N ALA A 226 -33.75 20.31 8.98
CA ALA A 226 -34.60 20.49 10.15
C ALA A 226 -33.72 20.67 11.39
N VAL A 227 -34.11 21.61 12.24
CA VAL A 227 -33.45 21.89 13.52
C VAL A 227 -34.53 21.93 14.59
N ASN A 228 -34.35 21.20 15.69
CA ASN A 228 -35.33 21.22 16.77
C ASN A 228 -35.26 22.51 17.62
N GLU A 229 -36.31 22.81 18.38
CA GLU A 229 -36.38 24.01 19.23
C GLU A 229 -35.27 24.09 20.29
N ALA A 230 -34.74 22.95 20.71
CA ALA A 230 -33.65 22.85 21.68
C ALA A 230 -32.25 23.06 21.07
N LEU A 231 -32.15 23.23 19.75
CA LEU A 231 -30.89 23.38 18.99
C LEU A 231 -29.88 22.26 19.27
N ASN A 232 -30.38 21.04 19.42
CA ASN A 232 -29.57 19.86 19.71
C ASN A 232 -29.85 18.68 18.79
N ASP A 233 -30.85 18.77 17.90
CA ASP A 233 -31.10 17.78 16.85
C ASP A 233 -31.12 18.48 15.50
N PHE A 234 -30.22 18.07 14.62
CA PHE A 234 -29.99 18.64 13.31
C PHE A 234 -30.13 17.53 12.28
N THR A 235 -31.02 17.71 11.31
CA THR A 235 -31.21 16.77 10.21
C THR A 235 -30.99 17.47 8.88
N ALA A 236 -30.29 16.82 7.97
CA ALA A 236 -30.29 17.16 6.55
C ALA A 236 -30.74 15.94 5.76
N SER A 237 -31.93 16.02 5.16
CA SER A 237 -32.52 14.99 4.31
C SER A 237 -32.48 15.42 2.84
N GLN A 238 -32.58 14.45 1.93
CA GLN A 238 -32.55 14.70 0.47
C GLN A 238 -31.31 15.50 0.02
N LEU A 239 -30.18 15.35 0.71
CA LEU A 239 -28.94 16.01 0.32
C LEU A 239 -28.57 15.54 -1.09
N GLN A 240 -28.35 16.49 -1.98
CA GLN A 240 -27.81 16.32 -3.31
C GLN A 240 -26.80 17.43 -3.54
N ALA A 241 -25.56 17.08 -3.82
CA ALA A 241 -24.52 18.03 -4.15
C ALA A 241 -23.77 17.55 -5.39
N THR A 242 -23.52 18.48 -6.31
CA THR A 242 -22.74 18.24 -7.53
C THR A 242 -21.61 19.23 -7.60
N PHE A 243 -20.42 18.75 -7.91
CA PHE A 243 -19.20 19.55 -8.05
C PHE A 243 -18.55 19.26 -9.40
N ASP A 244 -18.45 20.27 -10.25
CA ASP A 244 -17.71 20.20 -11.51
C ASP A 244 -16.30 20.77 -11.28
N LEU A 245 -15.31 19.88 -11.31
CA LEU A 245 -13.91 20.17 -11.01
C LEU A 245 -13.13 20.28 -12.33
N THR A 246 -12.53 21.44 -12.62
CA THR A 246 -11.77 21.65 -13.87
C THR A 246 -10.45 22.34 -13.56
N GLY A 247 -9.34 21.89 -14.15
CA GLY A 247 -8.05 22.58 -13.98
C GLY A 247 -6.83 21.70 -14.19
N GLU A 248 -5.68 22.21 -13.78
CA GLU A 248 -4.37 21.55 -13.89
C GLU A 248 -4.31 20.16 -13.24
N PRO A 249 -4.87 19.92 -12.02
CA PRO A 249 -4.84 18.60 -11.39
C PRO A 249 -5.51 17.49 -12.20
N PHE A 250 -6.40 17.87 -13.13
CA PHE A 250 -7.14 16.97 -14.02
C PHE A 250 -6.68 17.07 -15.48
N ALA A 251 -5.48 17.60 -15.72
CA ALA A 251 -4.92 17.86 -17.06
C ALA A 251 -5.87 18.68 -17.97
N GLY A 252 -6.57 19.65 -17.39
CA GLY A 252 -7.54 20.52 -18.08
C GLY A 252 -8.90 19.88 -18.38
N LYS A 253 -9.13 18.62 -17.98
CA LYS A 253 -10.44 17.97 -18.09
C LYS A 253 -11.38 18.43 -16.99
N THR A 254 -12.68 18.34 -17.25
CA THR A 254 -13.73 18.51 -16.23
C THR A 254 -14.12 17.15 -15.66
N VAL A 255 -14.04 17.02 -14.33
CA VAL A 255 -14.42 15.82 -13.58
C VAL A 255 -15.59 16.16 -12.66
N ARG A 256 -16.70 15.44 -12.83
CA ARG A 256 -17.88 15.60 -11.97
C ARG A 256 -17.76 14.71 -10.73
N ALA A 257 -17.95 15.32 -9.57
CA ALA A 257 -18.18 14.64 -8.31
C ALA A 257 -19.62 14.86 -7.86
N GLU A 258 -20.24 13.83 -7.30
CA GLU A 258 -21.61 13.91 -6.78
C GLU A 258 -21.65 13.34 -5.36
N LEU A 259 -22.48 13.92 -4.50
CA LEU A 259 -22.72 13.47 -3.15
C LEU A 259 -24.22 13.50 -2.89
N SER A 260 -24.77 12.42 -2.36
CA SER A 260 -26.17 12.37 -1.96
C SER A 260 -26.35 11.56 -0.69
N GLY A 261 -27.42 11.82 0.06
CA GLY A 261 -27.74 11.03 1.25
C GLY A 261 -28.59 11.79 2.27
N ALA A 262 -28.51 11.34 3.51
CA ALA A 262 -29.09 12.03 4.65
C ALA A 262 -28.17 11.95 5.87
N THR A 263 -28.14 13.01 6.67
CA THR A 263 -27.42 13.05 7.94
C THR A 263 -28.32 13.53 9.07
N GLN A 264 -28.10 12.98 10.26
CA GLN A 264 -28.73 13.42 11.49
C GLN A 264 -27.69 13.50 12.60
N VAL A 265 -27.69 14.59 13.36
CA VAL A 265 -26.80 14.80 14.49
C VAL A 265 -27.64 15.20 15.69
N ASN A 266 -27.58 14.42 16.76
CA ASN A 266 -28.19 14.74 18.04
C ASN A 266 -27.10 14.98 19.09
N LEU A 267 -26.93 16.23 19.49
CA LEU A 267 -25.91 16.68 20.44
C LEU A 267 -26.23 16.23 21.87
N ALA A 268 -27.51 16.09 22.23
CA ALA A 268 -27.92 15.69 23.58
C ALA A 268 -27.75 14.18 23.81
N ALA A 269 -28.00 13.37 22.78
CA ALA A 269 -27.77 11.94 22.78
C ALA A 269 -26.33 11.56 22.39
N GLU A 270 -25.52 12.54 21.97
CA GLU A 270 -24.19 12.36 21.37
C GLU A 270 -24.18 11.33 20.23
N THR A 271 -25.17 11.40 19.34
CA THR A 271 -25.28 10.48 18.20
C THR A 271 -25.17 11.22 16.89
N ALA A 272 -24.51 10.61 15.91
CA ALA A 272 -24.58 11.05 14.53
C ALA A 272 -24.88 9.85 13.62
N ARG A 273 -25.71 10.08 12.61
CA ARG A 273 -26.11 9.06 11.66
C ARG A 273 -25.98 9.61 10.26
N LEU A 274 -25.37 8.82 9.40
CA LEU A 274 -25.25 9.03 7.97
C LEU A 274 -25.97 7.88 7.28
N SER A 275 -27.01 8.17 6.51
CA SER A 275 -27.87 7.17 5.88
C SER A 275 -27.85 7.31 4.36
N ASN A 276 -27.71 6.18 3.67
CA ASN A 276 -27.68 6.09 2.22
C ASN A 276 -26.72 7.10 1.58
N LEU A 277 -25.56 7.36 2.20
CA LEU A 277 -24.60 8.28 1.61
C LEU A 277 -24.02 7.63 0.37
N LYS A 278 -24.18 8.28 -0.79
CA LYS A 278 -23.54 7.92 -2.04
C LYS A 278 -22.64 9.07 -2.46
N ALA A 279 -21.36 8.79 -2.64
CA ALA A 279 -20.41 9.72 -3.24
C ALA A 279 -19.87 9.11 -4.54
N SER A 280 -19.75 9.89 -5.61
CA SER A 280 -19.13 9.43 -6.85
C SER A 280 -18.15 10.45 -7.41
N LEU A 281 -17.12 9.94 -8.07
CA LEU A 281 -16.10 10.71 -8.78
C LEU A 281 -15.76 9.96 -10.07
N ALA A 282 -16.12 10.52 -11.23
CA ALA A 282 -16.07 9.79 -12.49
C ALA A 282 -16.84 8.44 -12.40
N ASP A 283 -16.18 7.30 -12.62
CA ASP A 283 -16.76 5.95 -12.51
C ASP A 283 -16.68 5.33 -11.10
N LEU A 284 -15.94 5.95 -10.18
CA LEU A 284 -15.84 5.50 -8.80
C LEU A 284 -17.12 5.86 -8.04
N THR A 285 -17.81 4.86 -7.48
CA THR A 285 -18.99 5.07 -6.62
C THR A 285 -18.78 4.44 -5.25
N LEU A 286 -18.83 5.27 -4.21
CA LEU A 286 -18.81 4.88 -2.80
C LEU A 286 -20.22 4.99 -2.23
N THR A 287 -20.66 3.98 -1.49
CA THR A 287 -21.90 3.98 -0.71
C THR A 287 -21.60 3.64 0.74
N THR A 288 -22.19 4.36 1.68
CA THR A 288 -21.96 4.14 3.11
C THR A 288 -23.17 4.49 3.97
N ASP A 289 -23.36 3.69 5.01
CA ASP A 289 -24.27 3.95 6.12
C ASP A 289 -23.44 3.90 7.39
N LEU A 290 -23.40 4.98 8.16
CA LEU A 290 -22.61 5.08 9.38
C LEU A 290 -23.47 5.54 10.54
N ASN A 291 -23.28 4.91 11.69
CA ASN A 291 -23.79 5.37 12.97
C ASN A 291 -22.61 5.61 13.89
N ILE A 292 -22.71 6.70 14.64
CA ILE A 292 -21.72 7.16 15.59
C ILE A 292 -22.47 7.37 16.90
N GLN A 293 -21.96 6.76 17.97
CA GLN A 293 -22.50 6.89 19.32
C GLN A 293 -21.40 7.40 20.26
N GLY A 294 -21.70 8.44 21.03
CA GLY A 294 -20.72 9.21 21.77
C GLY A 294 -19.89 10.12 20.87
N PHE A 295 -19.31 11.16 21.46
CA PHE A 295 -18.32 12.01 20.78
C PHE A 295 -16.96 12.01 21.52
N GLY A 296 -15.92 12.52 20.85
CA GLY A 296 -14.57 12.57 21.41
C GLY A 296 -14.00 11.18 21.71
N ASP A 297 -13.45 10.99 22.92
CA ASP A 297 -12.75 9.76 23.32
C ASP A 297 -13.68 8.55 23.51
N ASN A 298 -14.99 8.76 23.62
CA ASN A 298 -15.98 7.69 23.80
C ASN A 298 -16.71 7.31 22.51
N ALA A 299 -16.35 7.92 21.37
CA ALA A 299 -17.02 7.67 20.10
C ALA A 299 -16.89 6.19 19.69
N ALA A 300 -18.02 5.56 19.37
CA ALA A 300 -18.09 4.24 18.78
C ALA A 300 -18.71 4.35 17.39
N LEU A 301 -18.11 3.67 16.42
CA LEU A 301 -18.57 3.64 15.04
C LEU A 301 -19.16 2.28 14.71
N ASN A 302 -20.23 2.27 13.92
CA ASN A 302 -20.79 1.07 13.32
C ASN A 302 -21.51 1.39 12.01
N GLY A 303 -21.25 0.62 10.96
CA GLY A 303 -21.85 0.85 9.66
C GLY A 303 -21.30 -0.05 8.57
N SER A 304 -21.63 0.28 7.32
CA SER A 304 -21.17 -0.43 6.13
C SER A 304 -20.60 0.54 5.12
N LEU A 305 -19.52 0.13 4.46
CA LEU A 305 -18.89 0.86 3.36
C LEU A 305 -18.77 -0.08 2.16
N ALA A 306 -19.16 0.40 0.99
CA ALA A 306 -18.90 -0.28 -0.26
C ALA A 306 -18.40 0.70 -1.32
N ILE A 307 -17.41 0.28 -2.09
CA ILE A 307 -16.98 0.87 -3.34
C ILE A 307 -17.44 -0.09 -4.43
N GLN A 308 -18.32 0.38 -5.30
CA GLN A 308 -18.83 -0.39 -6.44
C GLN A 308 -17.70 -0.68 -7.41
N GLU A 309 -17.88 -1.73 -8.23
CA GLU A 309 -16.89 -2.12 -9.22
C GLU A 309 -16.59 -0.98 -10.20
N PHE A 310 -15.30 -0.62 -10.31
CA PHE A 310 -14.83 0.43 -11.21
C PHE A 310 -13.51 0.03 -11.88
N SER A 311 -13.14 0.75 -12.95
CA SER A 311 -11.85 0.57 -13.63
C SER A 311 -10.88 1.64 -13.17
N LEU A 312 -9.77 1.24 -12.55
CA LEU A 312 -8.73 2.19 -12.15
C LEU A 312 -8.11 2.89 -13.37
N LYS A 313 -8.02 2.20 -14.52
CA LYS A 313 -7.56 2.80 -15.78
C LYS A 313 -8.48 3.92 -16.25
N ASN A 314 -9.80 3.70 -16.20
CA ASN A 314 -10.79 4.72 -16.58
C ASN A 314 -10.77 5.89 -15.59
N LEU A 315 -10.70 5.61 -14.28
CA LEU A 315 -10.59 6.62 -13.25
C LEU A 315 -9.35 7.49 -13.45
N LEU A 316 -8.16 6.91 -13.63
CA LEU A 316 -6.92 7.65 -13.88
C LEU A 316 -7.02 8.51 -15.15
N SER A 317 -7.57 7.96 -16.23
CA SER A 317 -7.80 8.70 -17.47
C SER A 317 -8.76 9.88 -17.28
N ALA A 318 -9.86 9.68 -16.55
CA ALA A 318 -10.81 10.74 -16.22
C ALA A 318 -10.15 11.84 -15.37
N LEU A 319 -9.30 11.45 -14.42
CA LEU A 319 -8.52 12.35 -13.56
C LEU A 319 -7.29 12.96 -14.25
N GLY A 320 -7.07 12.71 -15.54
CA GLY A 320 -5.92 13.23 -16.28
C GLY A 320 -4.55 12.69 -15.80
N GLN A 321 -4.55 11.59 -15.05
CA GLN A 321 -3.35 10.96 -14.52
C GLN A 321 -2.69 10.06 -15.56
N ALA A 322 -1.37 9.86 -15.43
CA ALA A 322 -0.64 8.92 -16.28
C ALA A 322 -1.21 7.49 -16.10
N PRO A 323 -1.32 6.72 -17.20
CA PRO A 323 -1.72 5.32 -17.09
C PRO A 323 -0.67 4.51 -16.34
N ILE A 324 -1.11 3.43 -15.68
CA ILE A 324 -0.21 2.45 -15.09
C ILE A 324 0.10 1.41 -16.17
N ASP A 325 1.31 1.45 -16.70
CA ASP A 325 1.79 0.48 -17.67
C ASP A 325 2.02 -0.87 -17.00
N THR A 326 1.36 -1.89 -17.55
CA THR A 326 1.35 -3.26 -17.03
C THR A 326 1.67 -4.23 -18.16
N ARG A 327 2.24 -5.38 -17.82
CA ARG A 327 2.62 -6.42 -18.77
C ARG A 327 1.38 -6.98 -19.48
N ASP A 328 0.27 -7.09 -18.77
CA ASP A 328 -1.04 -7.37 -19.33
C ASP A 328 -1.88 -6.08 -19.41
N ASN A 329 -2.39 -5.73 -20.59
CA ASN A 329 -3.21 -4.53 -20.76
C ASN A 329 -4.64 -4.69 -20.22
N ASP A 330 -5.08 -5.89 -19.85
CA ASP A 330 -6.44 -6.18 -19.39
C ASP A 330 -6.60 -6.20 -17.85
N VAL A 331 -5.57 -5.81 -17.08
CA VAL A 331 -5.67 -5.66 -15.61
C VAL A 331 -6.08 -4.25 -15.16
N LEU A 332 -6.39 -4.10 -13.87
CA LEU A 332 -6.81 -2.86 -13.21
C LEU A 332 -8.16 -2.31 -13.73
N ASN A 333 -9.04 -3.22 -14.15
CA ASN A 333 -10.32 -2.91 -14.77
C ASN A 333 -11.52 -3.22 -13.87
N ALA A 334 -11.38 -4.12 -12.89
CA ALA A 334 -12.46 -4.45 -11.95
C ALA A 334 -11.96 -4.40 -10.50
N LEU A 335 -12.04 -3.23 -9.88
CA LEU A 335 -11.74 -3.02 -8.47
C LEU A 335 -13.03 -2.79 -7.70
N ALA A 336 -13.23 -3.51 -6.59
CA ALA A 336 -14.37 -3.30 -5.70
C ALA A 336 -13.97 -3.55 -4.26
N LEU A 337 -14.66 -2.91 -3.31
CA LEU A 337 -14.45 -3.10 -1.88
C LEU A 337 -15.80 -3.12 -1.16
N SER A 338 -16.00 -4.01 -0.21
CA SER A 338 -17.14 -3.95 0.71
C SER A 338 -16.73 -4.40 2.10
N THR A 339 -17.17 -3.71 3.15
CA THR A 339 -16.83 -4.02 4.54
C THR A 339 -17.84 -3.42 5.50
N ASP A 340 -18.03 -4.07 6.64
CA ASP A 340 -18.66 -3.46 7.79
C ASP A 340 -17.60 -2.68 8.59
N ILE A 341 -17.82 -1.39 8.77
CA ILE A 341 -16.94 -0.51 9.54
C ILE A 341 -17.40 -0.52 11.01
N GLY A 342 -16.45 -0.61 11.94
CA GLY A 342 -16.74 -0.33 13.33
C GLY A 342 -15.53 0.06 14.16
N GLY A 343 -15.66 0.01 15.48
CA GLY A 343 -14.56 0.20 16.42
C GLY A 343 -14.76 1.38 17.37
N ALA A 344 -13.87 1.48 18.36
CA ALA A 344 -13.84 2.57 19.33
C ALA A 344 -13.09 3.79 18.78
N ALA A 345 -13.13 4.90 19.50
CA ALA A 345 -12.46 6.15 19.14
C ALA A 345 -10.99 5.91 18.77
N GLY A 346 -10.59 6.46 17.62
CA GLY A 346 -9.23 6.33 17.09
C GLY A 346 -8.86 4.95 16.54
N LYS A 347 -9.78 3.97 16.51
CA LYS A 347 -9.56 2.63 15.94
C LYS A 347 -10.67 2.25 14.97
N VAL A 348 -10.35 2.21 13.68
CA VAL A 348 -11.26 1.77 12.64
C VAL A 348 -11.06 0.27 12.41
N ALA A 349 -12.10 -0.52 12.64
CA ALA A 349 -12.16 -1.95 12.35
C ALA A 349 -12.92 -2.17 11.03
N LEU A 350 -12.39 -3.05 10.20
CA LEU A 350 -12.97 -3.50 8.94
C LEU A 350 -13.35 -4.97 9.12
N ASN A 351 -14.65 -5.24 9.25
CA ASN A 351 -15.19 -6.59 9.39
C ASN A 351 -15.82 -7.03 8.06
N ASN A 352 -15.82 -8.34 7.81
CA ASN A 352 -16.38 -8.92 6.59
C ASN A 352 -15.84 -8.25 5.31
N LEU A 353 -14.56 -7.87 5.34
CA LEU A 353 -13.90 -7.18 4.24
C LEU A 353 -13.84 -8.10 3.03
N THR A 354 -14.38 -7.66 1.91
CA THR A 354 -14.22 -8.28 0.60
C THR A 354 -13.57 -7.27 -0.33
N LEU A 355 -12.50 -7.68 -1.01
CA LEU A 355 -11.82 -6.90 -2.03
C LEU A 355 -11.87 -7.68 -3.34
N ARG A 356 -12.09 -6.97 -4.44
CA ARG A 356 -11.93 -7.50 -5.78
C ARG A 356 -10.80 -6.75 -6.47
N LEU A 357 -9.90 -7.50 -7.08
CA LEU A 357 -8.86 -7.01 -7.98
C LEU A 357 -8.89 -7.88 -9.24
N ASP A 358 -9.56 -7.39 -10.27
CA ASP A 358 -9.82 -8.08 -11.52
C ASP A 358 -10.52 -9.43 -11.30
N ASP A 359 -9.78 -10.53 -11.52
CA ASP A 359 -10.25 -11.91 -11.32
C ASP A 359 -10.01 -12.42 -9.89
N THR A 360 -9.26 -11.67 -9.08
CA THR A 360 -8.86 -12.05 -7.71
C THR A 360 -9.87 -11.53 -6.71
N ARG A 361 -10.27 -12.39 -5.76
CA ARG A 361 -11.12 -12.00 -4.64
C ARG A 361 -10.42 -12.26 -3.31
N PHE A 362 -10.30 -11.23 -2.49
CA PHE A 362 -9.83 -11.34 -1.12
C PHE A 362 -11.00 -11.22 -0.14
N GLN A 363 -10.91 -11.96 0.96
CA GLN A 363 -11.86 -11.92 2.07
C GLN A 363 -11.11 -11.85 3.40
N GLY A 364 -11.68 -11.17 4.39
CA GLY A 364 -11.15 -11.18 5.75
C GLY A 364 -11.53 -9.95 6.55
N GLY A 365 -10.55 -9.31 7.17
CA GLY A 365 -10.77 -8.13 7.98
C GLY A 365 -9.49 -7.40 8.34
N GLY A 366 -9.65 -6.24 8.97
CA GLY A 366 -8.51 -5.41 9.34
C GLY A 366 -8.84 -4.42 10.43
N ARG A 367 -7.80 -3.72 10.89
CA ARG A 367 -7.91 -2.66 11.88
C ARG A 367 -6.84 -1.62 11.65
N TYR A 368 -7.22 -0.35 11.67
CA TYR A 368 -6.33 0.79 11.58
C TYR A 368 -6.44 1.64 12.84
N THR A 369 -5.31 2.00 13.45
CA THR A 369 -5.25 2.91 14.60
C THR A 369 -4.79 4.29 14.11
N LEU A 370 -5.61 5.33 14.31
CA LEU A 370 -5.31 6.69 13.82
C LEU A 370 -4.12 7.34 14.54
N ALA A 371 -3.96 7.07 15.84
CA ALA A 371 -2.94 7.74 16.66
C ALA A 371 -1.50 7.38 16.28
N ASP A 372 -1.24 6.14 15.84
CA ASP A 372 0.10 5.64 15.54
C ASP A 372 0.21 4.95 14.17
N GLY A 373 -0.84 5.03 13.34
CA GLY A 373 -0.89 4.41 12.02
C GLY A 373 -0.83 2.87 12.04
N ALA A 374 -1.00 2.23 13.21
CA ALA A 374 -0.85 0.78 13.29
C ALA A 374 -1.94 0.06 12.48
N LEU A 375 -1.49 -0.81 11.58
CA LEU A 375 -2.32 -1.54 10.64
C LEU A 375 -2.27 -3.04 10.94
N VAL A 376 -3.45 -3.64 11.08
CA VAL A 376 -3.62 -5.09 11.20
C VAL A 376 -4.48 -5.56 10.05
N PHE A 377 -4.04 -6.58 9.30
CA PHE A 377 -4.85 -7.20 8.25
C PHE A 377 -4.78 -8.71 8.34
N ARG A 378 -5.92 -9.36 8.09
CA ARG A 378 -6.03 -10.80 7.89
C ARG A 378 -6.81 -11.02 6.61
N LEU A 379 -6.14 -11.46 5.55
CA LEU A 379 -6.71 -11.58 4.23
C LEU A 379 -6.45 -12.96 3.65
N GLN A 380 -7.49 -13.58 3.09
CA GLN A 380 -7.40 -14.80 2.30
C GLN A 380 -7.92 -14.49 0.89
N GLY A 381 -7.09 -14.72 -0.12
CA GLY A 381 -7.49 -14.64 -1.52
C GLY A 381 -7.54 -16.01 -2.22
N ASP A 382 -8.12 -16.00 -3.40
CA ASP A 382 -8.18 -17.15 -4.31
C ASP A 382 -6.92 -17.23 -5.19
N ARG A 383 -6.95 -16.69 -6.42
CA ARG A 383 -5.86 -16.78 -7.39
C ARG A 383 -5.39 -15.38 -7.75
N LEU A 384 -4.13 -15.08 -7.47
CA LEU A 384 -3.47 -13.86 -7.93
C LEU A 384 -2.39 -14.20 -8.96
N ASP A 385 -2.47 -13.59 -10.13
CA ASP A 385 -1.40 -13.63 -11.12
C ASP A 385 -0.67 -12.29 -11.10
N ALA A 386 0.43 -12.23 -10.33
CA ALA A 386 1.19 -11.01 -10.11
C ALA A 386 1.98 -10.58 -11.35
N ASP A 387 2.32 -11.52 -12.25
CA ASP A 387 3.08 -11.22 -13.47
C ASP A 387 2.33 -10.27 -14.39
N ARG A 388 1.00 -10.33 -14.39
CA ARG A 388 0.14 -9.43 -15.17
C ARG A 388 0.28 -7.96 -14.76
N TYR A 389 0.61 -7.70 -13.50
CA TYR A 389 0.71 -6.34 -12.92
C TYR A 389 2.13 -5.77 -12.94
N LEU A 390 3.13 -6.56 -13.33
CA LEU A 390 4.50 -6.07 -13.49
C LEU A 390 4.60 -5.09 -14.66
N PRO A 391 5.59 -4.19 -14.68
CA PRO A 391 5.84 -3.36 -15.85
C PRO A 391 6.07 -4.20 -17.12
N PRO A 392 5.73 -3.68 -18.31
CA PRO A 392 6.00 -4.36 -19.57
C PRO A 392 7.51 -4.62 -19.72
N GLU A 393 7.87 -5.76 -20.30
CA GLU A 393 9.26 -6.04 -20.57
C GLU A 393 9.82 -5.02 -21.58
N PRO A 394 11.04 -4.49 -21.36
CA PRO A 394 11.64 -3.58 -22.32
C PRO A 394 11.79 -4.31 -23.65
N THR A 395 10.97 -3.92 -24.63
CA THR A 395 11.06 -4.43 -25.99
C THR A 395 12.43 -4.07 -26.56
N ALA A 396 13.20 -5.08 -26.96
CA ALA A 396 14.48 -4.92 -27.64
C ALA A 396 14.32 -4.44 -29.10
N THR A 397 13.49 -3.41 -29.31
CA THR A 397 13.23 -2.77 -30.59
C THR A 397 13.40 -1.27 -30.44
N ASP A 398 14.66 -0.85 -30.50
CA ASP A 398 15.06 0.33 -31.27
C ASP A 398 16.48 0.07 -31.80
N ASP A 399 16.59 0.04 -33.13
CA ASP A 399 17.81 -0.15 -33.91
C ASP A 399 18.78 1.03 -33.76
N THR A 400 19.37 1.17 -32.56
CA THR A 400 20.70 1.78 -32.41
C THR A 400 21.47 1.02 -31.32
N PRO A 401 22.56 0.30 -31.66
CA PRO A 401 23.43 -0.29 -30.66
C PRO A 401 24.28 0.84 -30.07
N ASN A 402 23.72 1.60 -29.13
CA ASN A 402 24.54 2.33 -28.17
C ASN A 402 24.60 1.52 -26.88
N THR A 403 25.29 0.38 -26.99
CA THR A 403 25.50 -0.64 -25.95
C THR A 403 26.10 -0.07 -24.66
N GLU A 404 26.68 1.14 -24.70
CA GLU A 404 27.26 1.81 -23.53
C GLU A 404 26.23 2.55 -22.66
N ALA A 405 25.16 3.12 -23.23
CA ALA A 405 24.16 3.90 -22.47
C ALA A 405 23.15 3.00 -21.73
N THR A 406 22.76 1.88 -22.36
CA THR A 406 21.86 0.90 -21.74
C THR A 406 22.58 0.06 -20.68
N ALA A 407 23.89 -0.19 -20.85
CA ALA A 407 24.71 -0.86 -19.84
C ALA A 407 25.01 0.04 -18.62
N THR A 408 25.24 1.34 -18.82
CA THR A 408 25.43 2.29 -17.71
C THR A 408 24.14 2.55 -16.93
N ALA A 409 22.98 2.58 -17.59
CA ALA A 409 21.68 2.67 -16.93
C ALA A 409 21.32 1.38 -16.15
N ARG A 410 21.60 0.19 -16.71
CA ARG A 410 21.46 -1.09 -15.99
C ARG A 410 22.37 -1.16 -14.76
N SER A 411 23.66 -0.81 -14.91
CA SER A 411 24.62 -0.82 -13.80
C SER A 411 24.33 0.22 -12.71
N ALA A 412 23.74 1.37 -13.06
CA ALA A 412 23.31 2.38 -12.08
C ALA A 412 22.02 1.97 -11.35
N SER A 413 21.16 1.17 -11.98
CA SER A 413 19.95 0.61 -11.37
C SER A 413 20.22 -0.63 -10.50
N GLU A 414 21.23 -1.44 -10.84
CA GLU A 414 21.57 -2.69 -10.15
C GLU A 414 22.15 -2.48 -8.74
N ASP A 415 22.70 -1.30 -8.45
CA ASP A 415 23.24 -0.94 -7.13
C ASP A 415 22.49 0.22 -6.46
N ALA A 416 21.25 0.47 -6.89
CA ALA A 416 20.37 1.42 -6.24
C ALA A 416 20.03 0.97 -4.80
N GLU A 417 19.62 1.94 -3.97
CA GLU A 417 19.08 1.62 -2.64
C GLU A 417 17.81 0.80 -2.78
N LEU A 418 17.78 -0.35 -2.09
CA LEU A 418 16.70 -1.33 -2.21
C LEU A 418 15.45 -0.90 -1.45
N LEU A 419 15.62 -0.24 -0.29
CA LEU A 419 14.52 0.02 0.64
C LEU A 419 14.51 1.47 1.16
N PRO A 420 13.33 2.08 1.32
CA PRO A 420 13.16 3.38 1.98
C PRO A 420 13.21 3.24 3.51
N LEU A 421 14.41 3.25 4.09
CA LEU A 421 14.62 2.93 5.52
C LEU A 421 13.81 3.80 6.49
N GLU A 422 13.65 5.09 6.22
CA GLU A 422 12.84 5.99 7.06
C GLU A 422 11.37 5.57 7.12
N THR A 423 10.81 5.13 5.99
CA THR A 423 9.44 4.60 5.96
C THR A 423 9.37 3.32 6.78
N LEU A 424 10.32 2.41 6.59
CA LEU A 424 10.35 1.14 7.34
C LEU A 424 10.47 1.33 8.86
N ARG A 425 11.16 2.38 9.32
CA ARG A 425 11.30 2.73 10.74
C ARG A 425 9.99 3.15 11.38
N SER A 426 9.11 3.83 10.63
CA SER A 426 7.81 4.29 11.11
C SER A 426 6.68 3.27 10.97
N LEU A 427 6.87 2.23 10.15
CA LEU A 427 5.86 1.19 9.92
C LEU A 427 5.48 0.42 11.19
N ARG A 428 4.16 0.26 11.37
CA ARG A 428 3.53 -0.58 12.40
C ARG A 428 2.51 -1.50 11.74
N LEU A 429 2.95 -2.68 11.32
CA LEU A 429 2.17 -3.65 10.54
C LEU A 429 2.06 -4.99 11.26
N ASP A 430 0.91 -5.63 11.14
CA ASP A 430 0.64 -7.02 11.56
C ASP A 430 -0.28 -7.64 10.50
N ILE A 431 0.31 -8.33 9.53
CA ILE A 431 -0.36 -8.77 8.30
C ILE A 431 -0.27 -10.29 8.19
N ASP A 432 -1.43 -10.95 8.26
CA ASP A 432 -1.61 -12.34 7.87
C ASP A 432 -2.24 -12.37 6.47
N PHE A 433 -1.57 -13.02 5.52
CA PHE A 433 -2.00 -13.10 4.14
C PHE A 433 -1.94 -14.54 3.62
N GLY A 434 -3.02 -14.99 3.00
CA GLY A 434 -3.09 -16.29 2.34
C GLY A 434 -3.60 -16.17 0.91
N LEU A 435 -3.10 -17.00 0.01
CA LEU A 435 -3.62 -17.18 -1.35
C LEU A 435 -3.81 -18.67 -1.63
N SER A 436 -4.87 -19.03 -2.33
CA SER A 436 -5.02 -20.41 -2.81
C SER A 436 -4.01 -20.69 -3.92
N GLN A 437 -3.73 -19.70 -4.78
CA GLN A 437 -2.69 -19.77 -5.79
C GLN A 437 -2.10 -18.38 -6.07
N LEU A 438 -0.77 -18.33 -6.21
CA LEU A 438 -0.01 -17.17 -6.68
C LEU A 438 0.79 -17.57 -7.92
N VAL A 439 0.68 -16.79 -9.00
CA VAL A 439 1.59 -16.86 -10.14
C VAL A 439 2.51 -15.64 -10.08
N ILE A 440 3.82 -15.85 -9.99
CA ILE A 440 4.83 -14.78 -9.96
C ILE A 440 6.16 -15.27 -10.52
N SER A 441 6.78 -14.48 -11.40
CA SER A 441 7.96 -14.83 -12.17
C SER A 441 7.81 -16.19 -12.87
N HIS A 442 6.64 -16.44 -13.45
CA HIS A 442 6.22 -17.71 -14.05
C HIS A 442 6.09 -18.89 -13.08
N LEU A 443 6.42 -18.72 -11.80
CA LEU A 443 6.28 -19.75 -10.78
C LEU A 443 4.82 -19.82 -10.33
N THR A 444 4.26 -21.03 -10.37
CA THR A 444 2.94 -21.30 -9.77
C THR A 444 3.13 -21.83 -8.35
N ILE A 445 2.65 -21.06 -7.37
CA ILE A 445 2.72 -21.37 -5.94
C ILE A 445 1.31 -21.61 -5.42
N ASP A 446 1.02 -22.82 -4.98
CA ASP A 446 -0.26 -23.18 -4.38
C ASP A 446 -0.22 -23.09 -2.85
N ASP A 447 -1.37 -22.83 -2.22
CA ASP A 447 -1.54 -22.74 -0.77
C ASP A 447 -0.55 -21.78 -0.08
N LEU A 448 -0.33 -20.60 -0.68
CA LEU A 448 0.59 -19.59 -0.15
C LEU A 448 0.10 -19.05 1.19
N LYS A 449 1.03 -18.94 2.15
CA LYS A 449 0.84 -18.26 3.44
C LYS A 449 1.99 -17.30 3.69
N ALA A 450 1.67 -16.12 4.19
CA ALA A 450 2.61 -15.09 4.57
C ALA A 450 2.17 -14.40 5.87
N SER A 451 3.08 -14.22 6.82
CA SER A 451 2.85 -13.50 8.08
C SER A 451 3.97 -12.47 8.28
N LEU A 452 3.62 -11.19 8.28
CA LEU A 452 4.55 -10.07 8.40
C LEU A 452 4.22 -9.21 9.63
N LEU A 453 5.21 -9.04 10.50
CA LEU A 453 5.17 -8.10 11.62
C LEU A 453 6.21 -6.99 11.41
N ALA A 454 5.79 -5.74 11.39
CA ALA A 454 6.69 -4.58 11.38
C ALA A 454 6.45 -3.72 12.62
N ARG A 455 7.50 -3.45 13.39
CA ARG A 455 7.41 -2.55 14.55
C ARG A 455 8.76 -1.92 14.86
N ASN A 456 8.79 -0.59 15.00
CA ASN A 456 9.95 0.18 15.45
C ASN A 456 11.22 -0.11 14.63
N GLY A 457 11.07 -0.18 13.30
CA GLY A 457 12.17 -0.48 12.36
C GLY A 457 12.63 -1.93 12.31
N VAL A 458 11.95 -2.87 12.97
CA VAL A 458 12.20 -4.31 12.81
C VAL A 458 11.04 -4.92 12.05
N LEU A 459 11.34 -5.53 10.89
CA LEU A 459 10.40 -6.25 10.06
C LEU A 459 10.70 -7.74 10.16
N LYS A 460 9.70 -8.55 10.48
CA LYS A 460 9.81 -9.99 10.64
C LYS A 460 8.78 -10.67 9.76
N LEU A 461 9.26 -11.41 8.78
CA LEU A 461 8.49 -12.37 8.01
C LEU A 461 8.53 -13.68 8.78
N ASP A 462 7.51 -13.91 9.61
CA ASP A 462 7.43 -15.05 10.52
C ASP A 462 7.19 -16.37 9.77
N GLU A 463 6.35 -16.30 8.74
CA GLU A 463 6.02 -17.41 7.87
C GLU A 463 5.91 -16.88 6.44
N PHE A 464 6.56 -17.55 5.50
CA PHE A 464 6.33 -17.40 4.07
C PHE A 464 6.50 -18.77 3.43
N GLY A 465 5.45 -19.37 2.91
CA GLY A 465 5.55 -20.73 2.39
C GLY A 465 4.36 -21.13 1.55
N GLY A 466 4.54 -22.24 0.82
CA GLY A 466 3.55 -22.78 -0.09
C GLY A 466 4.06 -24.04 -0.76
N LYS A 467 3.33 -24.50 -1.77
CA LYS A 467 3.66 -25.66 -2.59
C LYS A 467 4.08 -25.22 -3.99
N LEU A 468 5.14 -25.81 -4.51
CA LEU A 468 5.56 -25.62 -5.90
C LEU A 468 6.17 -26.91 -6.44
N TYR A 469 5.91 -27.21 -7.71
CA TYR A 469 6.44 -28.37 -8.43
C TYR A 469 6.46 -29.67 -7.61
N GLN A 470 5.30 -30.08 -7.08
CA GLN A 470 5.09 -31.28 -6.24
C GLN A 470 5.68 -31.24 -4.82
N GLY A 471 6.58 -30.30 -4.54
CA GLY A 471 7.19 -30.10 -3.23
C GLY A 471 6.60 -28.90 -2.48
N GLY A 472 7.35 -28.45 -1.48
CA GLY A 472 7.01 -27.25 -0.72
C GLY A 472 8.23 -26.48 -0.26
N PHE A 473 7.98 -25.25 0.16
CA PHE A 473 9.01 -24.38 0.71
C PHE A 473 8.47 -23.58 1.89
N THR A 474 9.38 -23.20 2.78
CA THR A 474 9.12 -22.23 3.83
C THR A 474 10.31 -21.29 3.95
N ALA A 475 10.05 -20.04 4.31
CA ALA A 475 11.06 -19.05 4.58
C ALA A 475 10.61 -18.17 5.75
N ASN A 476 11.60 -17.72 6.50
CA ASN A 476 11.44 -16.64 7.45
C ASN A 476 12.58 -15.65 7.25
N ALA A 477 12.28 -14.39 7.50
CA ALA A 477 13.25 -13.31 7.36
C ALA A 477 13.08 -12.30 8.48
N THR A 478 14.19 -11.69 8.89
CA THR A 478 14.18 -10.53 9.77
C THR A 478 15.06 -9.45 9.16
N LEU A 479 14.50 -8.26 9.02
CA LEU A 479 15.17 -7.05 8.63
C LEU A 479 15.17 -6.09 9.81
N ASP A 480 16.34 -5.71 10.29
CA ASP A 480 16.52 -4.65 11.27
C ASP A 480 16.99 -3.38 10.55
N ALA A 481 16.06 -2.46 10.33
CA ALA A 481 16.25 -1.19 9.64
C ALA A 481 16.55 -0.02 10.58
N ARG A 482 16.87 -0.28 11.86
CA ARG A 482 17.14 0.79 12.85
C ARG A 482 18.44 1.55 12.61
N SER A 483 19.34 1.04 11.76
CA SER A 483 20.55 1.71 11.27
C SER A 483 20.48 1.93 9.76
N ASP A 484 21.35 2.80 9.23
CA ASP A 484 21.47 3.04 7.77
C ASP A 484 22.17 1.88 7.04
N THR A 485 22.73 0.95 7.81
CA THR A 485 23.29 -0.33 7.34
C THR A 485 22.44 -1.47 7.91
N PRO A 486 21.23 -1.69 7.37
CA PRO A 486 20.28 -2.61 7.97
C PRO A 486 20.82 -4.04 7.99
N SER A 487 20.47 -4.81 9.02
CA SER A 487 20.88 -6.21 9.11
C SER A 487 19.77 -7.15 8.66
N TRP A 488 20.17 -8.18 7.91
CA TRP A 488 19.29 -9.18 7.33
C TRP A 488 19.60 -10.54 7.91
N ASN A 489 18.57 -11.25 8.32
CA ASN A 489 18.62 -12.67 8.67
C ASN A 489 17.58 -13.39 7.81
N LEU A 490 17.99 -14.42 7.10
CA LEU A 490 17.13 -15.21 6.23
C LEU A 490 17.35 -16.69 6.54
N ALA A 491 16.27 -17.42 6.76
CA ALA A 491 16.29 -18.86 6.71
C ALA A 491 15.22 -19.36 5.74
N SER A 492 15.57 -20.35 4.93
CA SER A 492 14.64 -20.97 3.99
C SER A 492 14.85 -22.47 3.97
N SER A 493 13.77 -23.22 3.81
CA SER A 493 13.78 -24.65 3.56
C SER A 493 12.96 -24.98 2.34
N VAL A 494 13.45 -25.91 1.54
CA VAL A 494 12.78 -26.49 0.38
C VAL A 494 12.74 -28.00 0.59
N THR A 495 11.61 -28.62 0.29
CA THR A 495 11.40 -30.06 0.47
C THR A 495 10.77 -30.64 -0.78
N ASP A 496 11.47 -31.59 -1.39
CA ASP A 496 11.04 -32.38 -2.55
C ASP A 496 10.51 -31.56 -3.75
N VAL A 497 11.08 -30.37 -3.98
CA VAL A 497 10.71 -29.54 -5.14
C VAL A 497 11.44 -30.05 -6.38
N GLN A 498 10.72 -30.30 -7.47
CA GLN A 498 11.35 -30.78 -8.70
C GLN A 498 12.29 -29.71 -9.29
N ALA A 499 13.59 -30.01 -9.34
CA ALA A 499 14.63 -29.06 -9.74
C ALA A 499 14.51 -28.63 -11.20
N LEU A 500 14.18 -29.56 -12.10
CA LEU A 500 14.15 -29.30 -13.54
C LEU A 500 13.12 -28.22 -13.93
N PRO A 501 11.81 -28.37 -13.62
CA PRO A 501 10.84 -27.34 -13.99
C PRO A 501 11.09 -26.00 -13.29
N LEU A 502 11.57 -26.02 -12.04
CA LEU A 502 11.95 -24.79 -11.33
C LEU A 502 13.08 -24.03 -12.04
N LEU A 503 14.14 -24.73 -12.46
CA LEU A 503 15.28 -24.13 -13.15
C LEU A 503 14.90 -23.65 -14.55
N GLN A 504 13.97 -24.33 -15.22
CA GLN A 504 13.44 -23.92 -16.51
C GLN A 504 12.64 -22.61 -16.40
N ASP A 505 11.68 -22.54 -15.47
CA ASP A 505 10.82 -21.37 -15.32
C ASP A 505 11.58 -20.14 -14.80
N LEU A 506 12.57 -20.33 -13.92
CA LEU A 506 13.30 -19.23 -13.29
C LEU A 506 14.50 -18.72 -14.10
N ALA A 507 15.21 -19.62 -14.81
CA ALA A 507 16.52 -19.32 -15.37
C ALA A 507 16.75 -19.88 -16.79
N ASP A 508 15.74 -20.51 -17.41
CA ASP A 508 15.87 -21.23 -18.69
C ASP A 508 17.03 -22.25 -18.69
N MET A 509 17.23 -22.90 -17.53
CA MET A 509 18.28 -23.88 -17.31
C MET A 509 17.70 -25.29 -17.20
N ASP A 510 18.35 -26.28 -17.80
CA ASP A 510 17.84 -27.65 -17.86
C ASP A 510 18.88 -28.72 -17.48
N LEU A 511 19.91 -28.33 -16.71
CA LEU A 511 21.10 -29.13 -16.40
C LEU A 511 20.90 -30.22 -15.34
N LEU A 512 19.88 -30.07 -14.50
CA LEU A 512 19.75 -30.87 -13.31
C LEU A 512 18.28 -31.21 -13.07
N ALA A 513 18.01 -32.50 -12.91
CA ALA A 513 16.70 -33.01 -12.54
C ALA A 513 16.78 -33.80 -11.23
N GLY A 514 15.65 -33.94 -10.53
CA GLY A 514 15.52 -34.64 -9.26
C GLY A 514 14.71 -33.86 -8.22
N GLY A 515 14.32 -34.54 -7.14
CA GLY A 515 13.63 -33.92 -6.00
C GLY A 515 14.63 -33.16 -5.13
N ALA A 516 14.54 -31.83 -5.10
CA ALA A 516 15.47 -30.95 -4.42
C ALA A 516 15.01 -30.65 -2.99
N ASN A 517 15.93 -30.85 -2.05
CA ASN A 517 15.82 -30.48 -0.65
C ASN A 517 16.93 -29.48 -0.34
N LEU A 518 16.58 -28.35 0.25
CA LEU A 518 17.54 -27.27 0.52
C LEU A 518 17.26 -26.66 1.90
N GLU A 519 18.32 -26.36 2.64
CA GLU A 519 18.29 -25.53 3.84
C GLU A 519 19.26 -24.37 3.66
N LEU A 520 18.75 -23.14 3.71
CA LEU A 520 19.53 -21.91 3.66
C LEU A 520 19.48 -21.22 5.03
N LYS A 521 20.63 -20.80 5.53
CA LYS A 521 20.74 -19.80 6.60
C LYS A 521 21.73 -18.74 6.16
N LEU A 522 21.27 -17.50 6.06
CA LEU A 522 22.04 -16.39 5.55
C LEU A 522 21.89 -15.17 6.46
N ASN A 523 23.01 -14.53 6.76
CA ASN A 523 23.05 -13.22 7.38
C ASN A 523 23.75 -12.25 6.44
N SER A 524 23.29 -10.99 6.40
CA SER A 524 23.98 -9.94 5.66
C SER A 524 23.70 -8.55 6.25
N ARG A 525 24.38 -7.53 5.73
CA ARG A 525 24.17 -6.13 6.08
C ARG A 525 24.28 -5.22 4.86
N GLY A 526 23.43 -4.20 4.80
CA GLY A 526 23.43 -3.20 3.73
C GLY A 526 22.05 -2.99 3.10
N ASN A 527 21.94 -1.94 2.29
CA ASN A 527 20.71 -1.56 1.58
C ASN A 527 20.92 -1.56 0.05
N ARG A 528 21.96 -2.24 -0.44
CA ARG A 528 22.27 -2.39 -1.87
C ARG A 528 22.64 -3.83 -2.16
N LEU A 529 22.30 -4.34 -3.33
CA LEU A 529 22.55 -5.73 -3.68
C LEU A 529 24.04 -6.09 -3.63
N SER A 530 24.92 -5.22 -4.10
CA SER A 530 26.39 -5.43 -4.01
C SER A 530 26.85 -5.61 -2.56
N THR A 531 26.45 -4.69 -1.68
CA THR A 531 26.83 -4.71 -0.25
C THR A 531 26.24 -5.92 0.48
N LEU A 532 25.03 -6.35 0.11
CA LEU A 532 24.42 -7.55 0.67
C LEU A 532 25.17 -8.81 0.25
N ARG A 533 25.62 -8.87 -1.01
CA ARG A 533 26.43 -9.99 -1.52
C ARG A 533 27.82 -10.01 -0.88
N GLU A 534 28.47 -8.85 -0.74
CA GLU A 534 29.79 -8.72 -0.10
C GLU A 534 29.79 -9.07 1.39
N ASN A 535 28.71 -8.71 2.10
CA ASN A 535 28.56 -8.98 3.53
C ASN A 535 27.83 -10.30 3.84
N ALA A 536 27.52 -11.10 2.82
CA ALA A 536 26.83 -12.37 2.97
C ALA A 536 27.65 -13.36 3.81
N ASP A 537 27.06 -13.90 4.87
CA ASP A 537 27.65 -14.95 5.69
C ASP A 537 26.61 -16.01 6.03
N GLY A 538 26.85 -17.25 5.63
CA GLY A 538 25.84 -18.29 5.77
C GLY A 538 26.27 -19.68 5.31
N GLN A 539 25.27 -20.55 5.26
CA GLN A 539 25.44 -21.93 4.84
C GLN A 539 24.20 -22.40 4.07
N VAL A 540 24.44 -23.18 3.01
CA VAL A 540 23.44 -23.92 2.26
C VAL A 540 23.72 -25.40 2.44
N ARG A 541 22.75 -26.17 2.90
CA ARG A 541 22.77 -27.64 2.77
C ARG A 541 21.79 -28.02 1.68
N PHE A 542 22.18 -28.91 0.81
CA PHE A 542 21.29 -29.42 -0.21
C PHE A 542 21.39 -30.93 -0.34
N ASN A 543 20.29 -31.53 -0.75
CA ASN A 543 20.17 -32.91 -1.15
C ASN A 543 19.26 -32.98 -2.38
N LEU A 544 19.68 -33.70 -3.41
CA LEU A 544 18.85 -34.04 -4.56
C LEU A 544 18.68 -35.54 -4.61
N ALA A 545 17.43 -36.00 -4.57
CA ALA A 545 17.07 -37.41 -4.64
C ALA A 545 16.66 -37.79 -6.06
N GLN A 546 17.03 -39.00 -6.48
CA GLN A 546 16.57 -39.65 -7.72
C GLN A 546 16.66 -38.73 -8.95
N GLY A 547 17.85 -38.19 -9.17
CA GLY A 547 18.07 -37.16 -10.17
C GLY A 547 18.93 -37.61 -11.34
N GLU A 548 19.19 -36.67 -12.23
CA GLU A 548 20.17 -36.85 -13.30
C GLU A 548 20.85 -35.53 -13.63
N PHE A 549 22.14 -35.62 -13.95
CA PHE A 549 22.83 -34.56 -14.66
C PHE A 549 22.44 -34.63 -16.13
N ARG A 550 21.95 -33.53 -16.68
CA ARG A 550 21.59 -33.41 -18.10
C ARG A 550 22.69 -32.65 -18.83
N ARG A 551 22.90 -32.99 -20.09
CA ARG A 551 23.99 -32.47 -20.94
C ARG A 551 25.40 -32.81 -20.43
N MET A 552 25.52 -33.69 -19.44
CA MET A 552 26.80 -34.13 -18.88
C MET A 552 26.79 -35.64 -18.66
N ASN A 553 27.64 -36.34 -19.43
CA ASN A 553 27.76 -37.80 -19.36
C ASN A 553 29.05 -38.22 -18.62
N LEU A 554 28.96 -38.26 -17.29
CA LEU A 554 30.05 -38.66 -16.40
C LEU A 554 30.38 -40.15 -16.56
N THR A 555 29.41 -40.98 -16.95
CA THR A 555 29.63 -42.42 -17.24
C THR A 555 30.57 -42.60 -18.42
N HIS A 556 30.33 -41.87 -19.52
CA HIS A 556 31.22 -41.86 -20.67
C HIS A 556 32.63 -41.37 -20.30
N MET A 557 32.73 -40.29 -19.53
CA MET A 557 34.00 -39.73 -19.07
C MET A 557 34.78 -40.73 -18.19
N ALA A 558 34.11 -41.42 -17.26
CA ALA A 558 34.72 -42.47 -16.45
C ALA A 558 35.20 -43.64 -17.31
N CYS A 559 34.38 -44.08 -18.28
CA CYS A 559 34.75 -45.17 -19.18
C CYS A 559 35.92 -44.81 -20.11
N GLN A 560 36.05 -43.55 -20.54
CA GLN A 560 37.23 -43.08 -21.26
C GLN A 560 38.50 -43.24 -20.40
N GLY A 561 38.41 -42.86 -19.12
CA GLY A 561 39.48 -43.06 -18.15
C GLY A 561 39.82 -44.55 -17.95
N ILE A 562 38.82 -45.41 -17.79
CA ILE A 562 39.02 -46.87 -17.61
C ILE A 562 39.60 -47.52 -18.87
N ALA A 563 39.12 -47.15 -20.05
CA ALA A 563 39.62 -47.67 -21.32
C ALA A 563 41.09 -47.29 -21.53
N LEU A 564 41.47 -46.06 -21.18
CA LEU A 564 42.87 -45.61 -21.20
C LEU A 564 43.74 -46.46 -20.27
N VAL A 565 43.24 -46.83 -19.09
CA VAL A 565 43.93 -47.71 -18.14
C VAL A 565 44.04 -49.14 -18.66
N ASN A 566 43.00 -49.64 -19.32
CA ASN A 566 42.97 -50.96 -19.94
C ASN A 566 43.74 -51.02 -21.27
N GLN A 567 44.25 -49.89 -21.76
CA GLN A 567 44.90 -49.75 -23.08
C GLN A 567 43.98 -50.18 -24.23
N GLU A 568 42.70 -49.89 -24.11
CA GLU A 568 41.66 -50.20 -25.08
C GLU A 568 40.95 -48.93 -25.55
N SER A 569 40.16 -49.05 -26.62
CA SER A 569 39.32 -47.97 -27.12
C SER A 569 37.86 -48.35 -26.93
N LEU A 570 37.03 -47.36 -26.56
CA LEU A 570 35.60 -47.55 -26.42
C LEU A 570 34.97 -47.95 -27.76
N THR A 571 34.02 -48.89 -27.70
CA THR A 571 33.31 -49.41 -28.88
C THR A 571 31.89 -48.88 -28.98
N THR A 572 31.32 -48.48 -27.84
CA THR A 572 30.02 -47.82 -27.75
C THR A 572 30.11 -46.43 -28.37
N THR A 573 29.20 -46.12 -29.29
CA THR A 573 29.14 -44.81 -29.98
C THR A 573 27.97 -43.93 -29.52
N ASP A 574 26.93 -44.54 -28.94
CA ASP A 574 25.75 -43.84 -28.41
C ASP A 574 25.74 -43.94 -26.89
N TRP A 575 26.24 -42.90 -26.23
CA TRP A 575 26.35 -42.86 -24.77
C TRP A 575 25.17 -42.17 -24.09
N GLY A 576 24.31 -41.47 -24.86
CA GLY A 576 23.35 -40.51 -24.31
C GLY A 576 24.01 -39.24 -23.75
N SER A 577 23.18 -38.31 -23.27
CA SER A 577 23.62 -37.00 -22.76
C SER A 577 23.37 -36.80 -21.26
N THR A 578 22.88 -37.81 -20.56
CA THR A 578 22.55 -37.71 -19.13
C THR A 578 23.34 -38.68 -18.27
N THR A 579 23.47 -38.37 -16.99
CA THR A 579 24.03 -39.26 -15.97
C THR A 579 23.08 -39.33 -14.79
N PRO A 580 22.40 -40.46 -14.56
CA PRO A 580 21.51 -40.64 -13.42
C PRO A 580 22.30 -40.80 -12.10
N PHE A 581 21.73 -40.27 -11.01
CA PHE A 581 22.22 -40.46 -9.64
C PHE A 581 21.06 -40.80 -8.69
N ASN A 582 21.33 -41.62 -7.68
CA ASN A 582 20.35 -41.96 -6.65
C ASN A 582 20.18 -40.85 -5.62
N ASP A 583 21.30 -40.25 -5.21
CA ASP A 583 21.36 -39.20 -4.20
C ASP A 583 22.57 -38.31 -4.49
N MET A 584 22.41 -37.00 -4.37
CA MET A 584 23.50 -36.02 -4.39
C MET A 584 23.33 -35.06 -3.22
N ASN A 585 24.36 -34.86 -2.42
CA ASN A 585 24.31 -33.93 -1.30
C ASN A 585 25.59 -33.10 -1.21
N GLY A 586 25.46 -31.93 -0.60
CA GLY A 586 26.59 -31.05 -0.34
C GLY A 586 26.26 -29.94 0.63
N THR A 587 27.33 -29.27 1.07
CA THR A 587 27.24 -28.13 1.99
C THR A 587 28.08 -26.99 1.44
N LEU A 588 27.43 -25.88 1.08
CA LEU A 588 28.11 -24.65 0.66
C LEU A 588 28.19 -23.68 1.83
N VAL A 589 29.39 -23.16 2.09
CA VAL A 589 29.60 -22.05 3.02
C VAL A 589 29.67 -20.76 2.21
N ILE A 590 28.83 -19.78 2.54
CA ILE A 590 28.77 -18.47 1.91
C ILE A 590 29.67 -17.52 2.71
N LYS A 591 30.67 -16.92 2.06
CA LYS A 591 31.51 -15.85 2.62
C LYS A 591 31.71 -14.75 1.58
N GLY A 592 30.94 -13.68 1.72
CA GLY A 592 30.82 -12.62 0.73
C GLY A 592 30.43 -13.18 -0.63
N ASN A 593 31.22 -12.84 -1.65
CA ASN A 593 30.96 -13.26 -3.03
C ASN A 593 31.29 -14.74 -3.31
N THR A 594 31.85 -15.48 -2.37
CA THR A 594 32.32 -16.86 -2.60
C THR A 594 31.44 -17.87 -1.89
N LEU A 595 30.94 -18.86 -2.65
CA LEU A 595 30.36 -20.08 -2.09
C LEU A 595 31.41 -21.17 -2.15
N ASN A 596 31.80 -21.71 -1.01
CA ASN A 596 32.76 -22.81 -0.91
C ASN A 596 32.03 -24.09 -0.54
N ASN A 597 32.01 -25.08 -1.43
CA ASN A 597 31.53 -26.41 -1.12
C ASN A 597 32.69 -27.29 -0.67
N THR A 598 32.64 -27.66 0.60
CA THR A 598 33.68 -28.48 1.23
C THR A 598 33.56 -29.96 0.93
N GLN A 599 32.38 -30.42 0.53
CA GLN A 599 32.12 -31.83 0.29
C GLN A 599 30.84 -32.01 -0.54
N LEU A 600 31.03 -32.26 -1.84
CA LEU A 600 30.00 -32.77 -2.75
C LEU A 600 30.11 -34.29 -2.82
N VAL A 601 29.00 -34.99 -2.64
CA VAL A 601 28.93 -36.43 -2.85
C VAL A 601 27.70 -36.77 -3.68
N ALA A 602 27.87 -37.58 -4.73
CA ALA A 602 26.74 -38.19 -5.44
C ALA A 602 26.93 -39.69 -5.65
N SER A 603 25.84 -40.45 -5.50
CA SER A 603 25.80 -41.89 -5.71
C SER A 603 25.32 -42.17 -7.14
N LEU A 604 26.25 -42.62 -7.99
CA LEU A 604 26.02 -42.93 -9.40
C LEU A 604 25.99 -44.45 -9.62
N ALA A 605 25.56 -44.90 -10.79
CA ALA A 605 25.64 -46.31 -11.17
C ALA A 605 27.11 -46.77 -11.25
N GLY A 606 27.52 -47.70 -10.37
CA GLY A 606 28.89 -48.24 -10.32
C GLY A 606 29.97 -47.25 -9.87
N MET A 607 29.59 -46.01 -9.53
CA MET A 607 30.53 -44.93 -9.20
C MET A 607 30.04 -44.06 -8.04
N LYS A 608 30.98 -43.39 -7.38
CA LYS A 608 30.70 -42.33 -6.43
C LYS A 608 31.38 -41.04 -6.90
N LEU A 609 30.61 -39.98 -7.11
CA LEU A 609 31.13 -38.64 -7.35
C LEU A 609 31.54 -38.05 -6.00
N GLU A 610 32.76 -37.57 -5.90
CA GLU A 610 33.27 -36.85 -4.73
C GLU A 610 33.96 -35.58 -5.23
N GLY A 611 33.64 -34.42 -4.66
CA GLY A 611 34.25 -33.17 -5.11
C GLY A 611 34.20 -32.05 -4.09
N GLN A 612 34.96 -31.01 -4.37
CA GLN A 612 34.98 -29.77 -3.61
C GLN A 612 35.31 -28.63 -4.56
N GLY A 613 34.91 -27.41 -4.22
CA GLY A 613 35.13 -26.29 -5.11
C GLY A 613 34.49 -25.00 -4.64
N THR A 614 34.69 -23.95 -5.42
CA THR A 614 34.17 -22.62 -5.16
C THR A 614 33.32 -22.11 -6.32
N VAL A 615 32.37 -21.26 -5.99
CA VAL A 615 31.61 -20.44 -6.94
C VAL A 615 31.84 -18.99 -6.55
N ASP A 616 32.36 -18.19 -7.47
CA ASP A 616 32.49 -16.73 -7.32
C ASP A 616 31.27 -16.06 -7.98
N LEU A 617 30.34 -15.55 -7.17
CA LEU A 617 29.12 -14.89 -7.63
C LEU A 617 29.36 -13.52 -8.27
N ALA A 618 30.50 -12.88 -7.99
CA ALA A 618 30.81 -11.57 -8.59
C ALA A 618 31.33 -11.74 -10.02
N ARG A 619 32.00 -12.86 -10.30
CA ARG A 619 32.56 -13.20 -11.62
C ARG A 619 31.76 -14.26 -12.38
N SER A 620 30.68 -14.76 -11.79
CA SER A 620 29.93 -15.92 -12.28
C SER A 620 30.80 -17.14 -12.57
N HIS A 621 31.90 -17.31 -11.82
CA HIS A 621 32.94 -18.29 -12.13
C HIS A 621 32.83 -19.51 -11.21
N LEU A 622 32.73 -20.69 -11.81
CA LEU A 622 32.79 -21.99 -11.16
C LEU A 622 34.23 -22.50 -11.17
N ASP A 623 34.72 -23.02 -10.04
CA ASP A 623 35.96 -23.78 -9.94
C ASP A 623 35.77 -24.99 -9.04
N TYR A 624 35.59 -26.16 -9.66
CA TYR A 624 35.32 -27.41 -8.98
C TYR A 624 36.30 -28.50 -9.37
N GLU A 625 36.82 -29.16 -8.35
CA GLU A 625 37.59 -30.38 -8.49
C GLU A 625 36.72 -31.56 -8.04
N ALA A 626 36.35 -32.40 -9.00
CA ALA A 626 35.58 -33.61 -8.75
C ALA A 626 36.42 -34.87 -9.07
N GLY A 627 35.94 -36.00 -8.58
CA GLY A 627 36.51 -37.32 -8.80
C GLY A 627 35.41 -38.38 -8.87
N LEU A 628 35.46 -39.20 -9.90
CA LEU A 628 34.58 -40.34 -10.09
C LEU A 628 35.28 -41.59 -9.56
N ARG A 629 34.94 -41.98 -8.33
CA ARG A 629 35.48 -43.21 -7.71
C ARG A 629 34.73 -44.42 -8.24
N ILE A 630 35.47 -45.38 -8.80
CA ILE A 630 34.89 -46.63 -9.32
C ILE A 630 34.64 -47.60 -8.16
N VAL A 631 33.37 -47.94 -7.92
CA VAL A 631 32.95 -48.83 -6.81
C VAL A 631 32.27 -50.11 -7.30
N GLY A 632 31.98 -50.21 -8.59
CA GLY A 632 31.37 -51.38 -9.22
C GLY A 632 31.37 -51.26 -10.74
N GLU A 633 30.61 -52.11 -11.43
CA GLU A 633 30.48 -52.07 -12.89
C GLU A 633 29.83 -50.75 -13.34
N VAL A 634 30.52 -50.02 -14.22
CA VAL A 634 30.12 -48.67 -14.68
C VAL A 634 29.27 -48.74 -15.96
N HIS A 635 29.71 -49.55 -16.92
CA HIS A 635 29.05 -49.74 -18.20
C HIS A 635 29.41 -51.12 -18.78
N ARG A 636 28.59 -51.60 -19.72
CA ARG A 636 28.78 -52.93 -20.37
C ARG A 636 29.79 -52.94 -21.51
N ASP A 637 30.43 -51.80 -21.82
CA ASP A 637 31.45 -51.75 -22.87
C ASP A 637 32.67 -52.58 -22.43
N PRO A 638 33.18 -53.52 -23.25
CA PRO A 638 34.33 -54.36 -22.88
C PRO A 638 35.58 -53.57 -22.45
N ALA A 639 35.79 -52.38 -23.02
CA ALA A 639 36.90 -51.50 -22.68
C ALA A 639 36.71 -50.80 -21.34
N CYS A 640 35.46 -50.65 -20.87
CA CYS A 640 35.09 -50.09 -19.58
C CYS A 640 35.04 -51.13 -18.44
N ARG A 641 35.61 -52.33 -18.65
CA ARG A 641 35.63 -53.36 -17.61
C ARG A 641 36.36 -52.91 -16.35
N VAL A 642 35.74 -53.14 -15.20
CA VAL A 642 36.34 -52.88 -13.89
C VAL A 642 37.13 -54.10 -13.44
N THR A 643 38.45 -54.00 -13.50
CA THR A 643 39.37 -55.05 -13.06
C THR A 643 39.82 -54.83 -11.61
N GLU A 644 40.54 -55.80 -11.05
CA GLU A 644 41.13 -55.71 -9.69
C GLU A 644 42.06 -54.51 -9.47
N TYR A 645 42.58 -53.91 -10.56
CA TYR A 645 43.44 -52.72 -10.49
C TYR A 645 42.70 -51.40 -10.77
N VAL A 646 41.49 -51.47 -11.33
CA VAL A 646 40.60 -50.32 -11.60
C VAL A 646 39.62 -50.08 -10.43
N GLU A 647 39.36 -51.09 -9.62
CA GLU A 647 38.51 -50.95 -8.42
C GLU A 647 39.06 -49.88 -7.46
N ASN A 648 38.17 -49.02 -6.93
CA ASN A 648 38.46 -47.88 -6.06
C ASN A 648 39.35 -46.78 -6.64
N VAL A 649 39.64 -46.83 -7.94
CA VAL A 649 40.36 -45.77 -8.65
C VAL A 649 39.46 -44.55 -8.81
N VAL A 650 40.07 -43.35 -8.76
CA VAL A 650 39.38 -42.07 -8.94
C VAL A 650 39.73 -41.51 -10.30
N ILE A 651 38.74 -41.34 -11.18
CA ILE A 651 38.89 -40.62 -12.45
C ILE A 651 38.65 -39.13 -12.17
N PRO A 652 39.67 -38.27 -12.29
CA PRO A 652 39.56 -36.87 -11.90
C PRO A 652 38.82 -36.06 -12.98
N VAL A 653 37.92 -35.20 -12.53
CA VAL A 653 37.11 -34.30 -13.36
C VAL A 653 37.31 -32.88 -12.84
N GLU A 654 37.49 -31.94 -13.74
CA GLU A 654 37.64 -30.52 -13.44
C GLU A 654 36.47 -29.77 -14.07
N CYS A 655 35.78 -28.96 -13.27
CA CYS A 655 34.67 -28.14 -13.70
C CYS A 655 35.03 -26.67 -13.50
N ARG A 656 35.45 -25.97 -14.57
CA ARG A 656 35.87 -24.56 -14.51
C ARG A 656 35.23 -23.75 -15.62
N GLY A 657 34.77 -22.55 -15.30
CA GLY A 657 34.27 -21.59 -16.29
C GLY A 657 33.13 -20.73 -15.79
N ASN A 658 32.57 -19.94 -16.71
CA ASN A 658 31.43 -19.10 -16.41
C ASN A 658 30.13 -19.92 -16.46
N PHE A 659 29.41 -20.01 -15.33
CA PHE A 659 28.20 -20.84 -15.25
C PHE A 659 26.97 -20.19 -15.91
N THR A 660 27.07 -18.95 -16.41
CA THR A 660 26.02 -18.32 -17.22
C THR A 660 26.16 -18.60 -18.72
N GLU A 661 27.23 -19.28 -19.14
CA GLU A 661 27.47 -19.68 -20.53
C GLU A 661 27.01 -21.13 -20.80
N ASP A 662 27.28 -21.67 -22.00
CA ASP A 662 26.91 -23.04 -22.34
C ASP A 662 27.55 -24.05 -21.37
N PRO A 663 26.73 -24.81 -20.62
CA PRO A 663 27.24 -25.73 -19.60
C PRO A 663 28.01 -26.93 -20.15
N ALA A 664 27.85 -27.26 -21.43
CA ALA A 664 28.48 -28.43 -22.06
C ALA A 664 30.03 -28.38 -21.99
N GLY A 665 30.61 -27.19 -21.85
CA GLY A 665 32.05 -26.99 -21.72
C GLY A 665 32.58 -26.86 -20.28
N LEU A 666 31.71 -26.82 -19.26
CA LEU A 666 32.14 -26.52 -17.90
C LEU A 666 33.02 -27.62 -17.31
N CYS A 667 32.71 -28.89 -17.58
CA CYS A 667 33.39 -30.03 -16.98
C CYS A 667 34.15 -30.87 -17.99
N SER A 668 35.41 -31.20 -17.67
CA SER A 668 36.28 -32.00 -18.52
C SER A 668 37.19 -32.94 -17.71
N PHE A 669 37.84 -33.88 -18.40
CA PHE A 669 38.78 -34.79 -17.78
C PHE A 669 40.07 -34.07 -17.35
N ASP A 670 40.45 -34.25 -16.09
CA ASP A 670 41.64 -33.60 -15.53
C ASP A 670 42.89 -34.48 -15.72
N GLY A 671 43.56 -34.26 -16.85
CA GLY A 671 44.80 -34.97 -17.18
C GLY A 671 45.95 -34.71 -16.18
N SER A 672 45.91 -33.60 -15.45
CA SER A 672 46.97 -33.24 -14.50
C SER A 672 46.92 -34.13 -13.25
N ARG A 673 45.71 -34.35 -12.69
CA ARG A 673 45.47 -35.23 -11.54
C ARG A 673 45.44 -36.71 -11.93
N PHE A 674 45.27 -37.04 -13.21
CA PHE A 674 45.25 -38.44 -13.67
C PHE A 674 46.56 -39.19 -13.39
N ARG A 675 47.68 -38.48 -13.23
CA ARG A 675 48.95 -39.10 -12.80
C ARG A 675 48.83 -39.82 -11.46
N ASP A 676 48.02 -39.31 -10.53
CA ASP A 676 47.80 -39.93 -9.22
C ASP A 676 46.86 -41.12 -9.31
N THR A 677 45.91 -41.09 -10.25
CA THR A 677 45.11 -42.25 -10.66
C THR A 677 46.02 -43.40 -11.11
N LEU A 678 47.00 -43.13 -11.99
CA LEU A 678 47.95 -44.13 -12.47
C LEU A 678 48.83 -44.72 -11.36
N LYS A 679 49.27 -43.90 -10.39
CA LYS A 679 50.00 -44.39 -9.21
C LYS A 679 49.14 -45.35 -8.38
N THR A 680 47.86 -45.01 -8.19
CA THR A 680 46.91 -45.84 -7.44
C THR A 680 46.69 -47.18 -8.13
N ILE A 681 46.53 -47.17 -9.45
CA ILE A 681 46.40 -48.38 -10.27
C ILE A 681 47.65 -49.26 -10.15
N ALA A 682 48.85 -48.67 -10.26
CA ALA A 682 50.10 -49.41 -10.12
C ALA A 682 50.23 -50.05 -8.73
N ALA A 683 49.82 -49.32 -7.68
CA ALA A 683 49.76 -49.86 -6.32
C ALA A 683 48.73 -51.00 -6.18
N ASN A 684 47.56 -50.88 -6.80
CA ASN A 684 46.54 -51.93 -6.80
C ASN A 684 47.01 -53.18 -7.55
N ALA A 685 47.63 -53.03 -8.72
CA ALA A 685 48.22 -54.14 -9.48
C ALA A 685 49.33 -54.85 -8.68
N ALA A 686 50.17 -54.09 -7.97
CA ALA A 686 51.18 -54.66 -7.07
C ALA A 686 50.56 -55.45 -5.91
N LYS A 687 49.52 -54.90 -5.27
CA LYS A 687 48.77 -55.58 -4.20
C LYS A 687 48.08 -56.84 -4.71
N ALA A 688 47.43 -56.79 -5.87
CA ALA A 688 46.77 -57.94 -6.49
C ALA A 688 47.76 -59.06 -6.82
N LYS A 689 48.93 -58.71 -7.37
CA LYS A 689 50.02 -59.66 -7.62
C LYS A 689 50.54 -60.27 -6.31
N ALA A 690 50.75 -59.46 -5.28
CA ALA A 690 51.17 -59.94 -3.96
C ALA A 690 50.13 -60.89 -3.34
N LYS A 691 48.83 -60.57 -3.46
CA LYS A 691 47.72 -61.43 -2.99
C LYS A 691 47.70 -62.76 -3.75
N LYS A 692 47.85 -62.74 -5.08
CA LYS A 692 47.96 -63.96 -5.90
C LYS A 692 49.16 -64.84 -5.52
N GLU A 693 50.33 -64.24 -5.28
CA GLU A 693 51.50 -64.99 -4.82
C GLU A 693 51.35 -65.51 -3.39
N LEU A 694 50.70 -64.76 -2.49
CA LEU A 694 50.36 -65.21 -1.14
C LEU A 694 49.36 -66.37 -1.18
N GLU A 695 48.32 -66.30 -2.02
CA GLU A 695 47.36 -67.39 -2.20
C GLU A 695 48.01 -68.63 -2.82
N LYS A 696 48.92 -68.48 -3.80
CA LYS A 696 49.73 -69.61 -4.31
C LYS A 696 50.64 -70.20 -3.22
N ALA A 697 51.24 -69.37 -2.38
CA ALA A 697 52.09 -69.83 -1.28
C ALA A 697 51.25 -70.57 -0.21
N ARG A 698 50.05 -70.06 0.07
CA ARG A 698 49.08 -70.68 0.96
C ARG A 698 48.56 -72.00 0.41
N SER A 699 48.17 -72.06 -0.87
CA SER A 699 47.73 -73.31 -1.50
C SER A 699 48.84 -74.35 -1.48
N LYS A 700 50.08 -73.97 -1.83
CA LYS A 700 51.25 -74.88 -1.72
C LYS A 700 51.52 -75.34 -0.29
N ALA A 701 51.27 -74.49 0.71
CA ALA A 701 51.40 -74.88 2.11
C ALA A 701 50.26 -75.82 2.55
N GLU A 702 49.02 -75.56 2.13
CA GLU A 702 47.86 -76.43 2.37
C GLU A 702 48.03 -77.79 1.67
N ASP A 703 48.53 -77.82 0.43
CA ASP A 703 48.85 -79.04 -0.32
C ASP A 703 49.95 -79.85 0.39
N LYS A 704 51.03 -79.20 0.86
CA LYS A 704 52.08 -79.86 1.66
C LYS A 704 51.59 -80.37 3.01
N VAL A 705 50.63 -79.70 3.64
CA VAL A 705 50.00 -80.15 4.88
C VAL A 705 49.08 -81.35 4.61
N LYS A 706 48.33 -81.34 3.51
CA LYS A 706 47.52 -82.48 3.05
C LYS A 706 48.38 -83.69 2.72
N GLU A 707 49.46 -83.51 1.96
CA GLU A 707 50.41 -84.57 1.59
C GLU A 707 51.03 -85.20 2.85
N LYS A 708 51.45 -84.38 3.83
CA LYS A 708 51.92 -84.88 5.13
C LYS A 708 50.82 -85.57 5.95
N LEU A 709 49.58 -85.08 5.92
CA LEU A 709 48.47 -85.75 6.62
C LEU A 709 48.14 -87.10 5.98
N GLU A 710 48.16 -87.20 4.65
CA GLU A 710 47.96 -88.45 3.91
C GLU A 710 49.08 -89.46 4.17
N ASP A 711 50.35 -89.04 4.21
CA ASP A 711 51.46 -89.92 4.59
C ASP A 711 51.33 -90.39 6.06
N THR A 712 50.93 -89.52 6.98
CA THR A 712 50.83 -89.87 8.42
C THR A 712 49.59 -90.72 8.74
N LEU A 713 48.49 -90.57 7.98
CA LEU A 713 47.27 -91.39 8.09
C LEU A 713 47.38 -92.70 7.31
N GLY A 714 48.08 -92.71 6.17
CA GLY A 714 48.36 -93.91 5.37
C GLY A 714 49.22 -94.94 6.11
N ASP A 715 50.21 -94.49 6.88
CA ASP A 715 51.03 -95.38 7.70
C ASP A 715 50.31 -95.88 8.97
N LYS A 716 49.31 -95.17 9.49
CA LYS A 716 48.50 -95.62 10.65
C LYS A 716 47.31 -96.51 10.28
N LEU A 717 46.80 -96.44 9.05
CA LEU A 717 45.70 -97.30 8.59
C LEU A 717 46.16 -98.69 8.11
N LYS A 718 47.45 -98.87 7.79
CA LYS A 718 48.01 -100.20 7.48
C LYS A 718 48.14 -101.14 8.69
N GLY A 719 47.97 -100.64 9.92
CA GLY A 719 48.01 -101.43 11.15
C GLY A 719 46.64 -101.94 11.66
N LEU A 720 45.53 -101.64 10.97
CA LEU A 720 44.17 -101.94 11.42
C LEU A 720 43.44 -103.04 10.62
N PHE A 721 44.12 -103.65 9.64
CA PHE A 721 43.61 -104.78 8.85
C PHE A 721 44.63 -105.93 8.73
N GLN A 722 45.18 -106.38 9.87
CA GLN A 722 45.77 -107.73 10.00
C GLN A 722 44.97 -108.56 11.00
#